data_AF-A0A952NSX9-F1
#
_entry.id   AF-A0A952NSX9-F1
#
_cell.length_a   1.000
_cell.length_b   1.000
_cell.length_c   1.000
_cell.angle_alpha   90.00
_cell.angle_beta   90.00
_cell.angle_gamma   90.00
#
_symmetry.space_group_name_H-M   'P 1'
#
loop_
_entity.id
_entity.type
_entity.pdbx_description
1 polymer ?
#
loop_
_entity_poly.entity_id
_entity_poly.type
_entity_poly.pdbx_seq_one_letter_code
_entity_poly.pdbx_strand_id
1 'polypeptide(L)'
;MKPIRLWVLVLLSFLLTACAGAGGLVWLDEDRDGIHDAGEPGVAGVSITLYDDSGAVLGTTQTGADGRYALQLEQDEIYIWAAFELPAGYQFTQARAGNDPNVSSAVDPQTGETDVFLLEGKVDNVNAGLILLASAEPEALPDEPARAAISGRAWLDENANGLQDAGEPGLAGVQVQWLNSDGDAMDEKFTGEDGSYILDDVLAESDFQLAFFPPEGYEITSMDAGNDDSIDSDVGPQSGQTALHTLPAEGMALDAGFVSAAPSSMGPDEFPVGYNPLTGQPLCEPAAAEWGVVGLSISQFPPAATRPPTGLQWAAWVSEWWIGDGDTRLYAQFYGCYPEIDVDAVLGDQQGEAAPQPEAGKVLIGDRVWYDLNGNAEQDAGEPGIPGIGVDLILSSQVIASTTSDGAGGYHFLVEPQYGYSYQVRFNIPANLHTFYFVSANLADDAVDSDPNPDTGVTQGFTLTEGQSEYLNIDAGLRHSIRIEGIRSGRLVYEVMRGYFEGCTVIAGADPTVLAQIQVCAQAASSDTNDIGAAGIDVTKLEEVAKNNISIYGPPNLTGNLFQVAPPDGCVPANSLTMFYNVNNQTYWSYDEAAGAYIRHQNTYLAPDVQEVSSESLNGQPLAFENVLVYFVAHEQLNTAGTIFNVHMESTTGRVKLLRDGLVCDAYWSTVNGEYEKDTGRTRPIRFTYADGTPFPLKPGQLFIHMVHTNADFFEPTAGSGDWRARWYAP
;
A
#
# COMPACT_ATOMS: atom_id res chain seq x y z
N MET A 1 1.61 10.60 -46.98
CA MET A 1 3.05 10.74 -47.26
C MET A 1 3.82 10.51 -45.96
N LYS A 2 4.44 9.34 -45.81
CA LYS A 2 5.54 9.03 -44.86
C LYS A 2 6.47 8.05 -45.61
N PRO A 3 7.80 8.19 -45.52
CA PRO A 3 8.73 7.57 -46.48
C PRO A 3 9.07 6.12 -46.13
N ILE A 4 9.17 5.30 -47.18
CA ILE A 4 9.64 3.91 -47.18
C ILE A 4 11.18 3.92 -47.23
N ARG A 5 11.85 3.25 -46.29
CA ARG A 5 13.29 2.98 -46.37
C ARG A 5 13.54 1.58 -46.96
N LEU A 6 14.23 1.60 -48.09
CA LEU A 6 14.67 0.50 -48.92
C LEU A 6 15.96 -0.10 -48.32
N TRP A 7 15.98 -1.40 -48.01
CA TRP A 7 17.21 -2.10 -47.65
C TRP A 7 17.88 -2.64 -48.92
N VAL A 8 19.12 -2.23 -49.15
CA VAL A 8 19.99 -2.71 -50.22
C VAL A 8 20.61 -4.04 -49.78
N LEU A 9 20.34 -5.09 -50.55
CA LEU A 9 20.97 -6.40 -50.40
C LEU A 9 22.37 -6.33 -51.02
N VAL A 10 23.41 -6.31 -50.19
CA VAL A 10 24.80 -6.55 -50.64
C VAL A 10 25.02 -8.06 -50.65
N LEU A 11 25.06 -8.66 -51.84
CA LEU A 11 25.60 -10.02 -52.00
C LEU A 11 27.12 -9.94 -51.78
N LEU A 12 27.56 -10.23 -50.55
CA LEU A 12 28.93 -10.60 -50.28
C LEU A 12 29.02 -12.12 -50.47
N SER A 13 29.69 -12.54 -51.54
CA SER A 13 30.13 -13.92 -51.72
C SER A 13 31.17 -14.25 -50.65
N PHE A 14 30.72 -14.65 -49.46
CA PHE A 14 31.56 -15.39 -48.52
C PHE A 14 31.80 -16.76 -49.14
N LEU A 15 33.05 -17.03 -49.50
CA LEU A 15 33.52 -18.42 -49.54
C LEU A 15 33.16 -19.02 -48.18
N LEU A 16 32.44 -20.14 -48.17
CA LEU A 16 32.35 -21.01 -47.01
C LEU A 16 33.79 -21.46 -46.71
N THR A 17 34.49 -20.76 -45.81
CA THR A 17 35.71 -21.29 -45.21
C THR A 17 35.25 -22.48 -44.38
N ALA A 18 35.69 -23.68 -44.73
CA ALA A 18 35.46 -24.84 -43.88
C ALA A 18 36.02 -24.52 -42.49
N CYS A 19 35.21 -24.75 -41.46
CA CYS A 19 35.61 -24.52 -40.08
C CYS A 19 36.57 -25.64 -39.69
N ALA A 20 37.88 -25.37 -39.73
CA ALA A 20 38.89 -26.30 -39.26
C ALA A 20 38.98 -26.22 -37.73
N GLY A 21 39.36 -27.32 -37.09
CA GLY A 21 39.49 -27.34 -35.64
C GLY A 21 40.07 -28.64 -35.13
N ALA A 22 40.74 -28.56 -33.98
CA ALA A 22 41.29 -29.73 -33.31
C ALA A 22 40.66 -29.90 -31.91
N GLY A 23 40.42 -31.14 -31.52
CA GLY A 23 39.84 -31.48 -30.23
C GLY A 23 40.09 -32.93 -29.88
N GLY A 24 39.64 -33.31 -28.70
CA GLY A 24 39.79 -34.68 -28.21
C GLY A 24 39.29 -34.82 -26.78
N LEU A 25 39.70 -35.92 -26.16
CA LEU A 25 39.35 -36.30 -24.80
C LEU A 25 40.61 -36.42 -23.94
N VAL A 26 40.57 -35.85 -22.74
CA VAL A 26 41.51 -36.16 -21.67
C VAL A 26 40.79 -37.00 -20.63
N TRP A 27 41.32 -38.18 -20.31
CA TRP A 27 40.68 -39.14 -19.41
C TRP A 27 41.64 -39.68 -18.35
N LEU A 28 41.08 -40.26 -17.30
CA LEU A 28 41.80 -40.97 -16.26
C LEU A 28 41.98 -42.43 -16.69
N ASP A 29 43.20 -42.79 -17.07
CA ASP A 29 43.62 -44.14 -17.41
C ASP A 29 43.91 -44.91 -16.11
N GLU A 30 42.88 -45.59 -15.61
CA GLU A 30 42.91 -46.21 -14.28
C GLU A 30 43.72 -47.51 -14.28
N ASP A 31 43.69 -48.25 -15.38
CA ASP A 31 44.38 -49.52 -15.52
C ASP A 31 45.77 -49.42 -16.18
N ARG A 32 46.10 -48.22 -16.69
CA ARG A 32 47.40 -47.79 -17.20
C ARG A 32 47.78 -48.45 -18.51
N ASP A 33 46.80 -48.82 -19.31
CA ASP A 33 47.03 -49.51 -20.57
C ASP A 33 47.22 -48.55 -21.77
N GLY A 34 46.93 -47.26 -21.60
CA GLY A 34 47.07 -46.21 -22.61
C GLY A 34 45.92 -46.07 -23.60
N ILE A 35 44.81 -46.75 -23.34
CA ILE A 35 43.59 -46.82 -24.15
C ILE A 35 42.43 -46.25 -23.31
N HIS A 36 41.49 -45.55 -23.95
CA HIS A 36 40.27 -45.08 -23.30
C HIS A 36 39.24 -46.21 -23.27
N ASP A 37 39.07 -46.80 -22.10
CA ASP A 37 38.14 -47.89 -21.86
C ASP A 37 36.75 -47.41 -21.39
N ALA A 38 35.76 -48.28 -21.56
CA ALA A 38 34.40 -48.00 -21.11
C ALA A 38 34.35 -47.93 -19.57
N GLY A 39 34.10 -46.72 -19.05
CA GLY A 39 34.01 -46.46 -17.61
C GLY A 39 35.10 -45.52 -17.09
N GLU A 40 36.12 -45.26 -17.89
CA GLU A 40 37.18 -44.32 -17.53
C GLU A 40 36.70 -42.87 -17.63
N PRO A 41 36.75 -42.10 -16.54
CA PRO A 41 36.18 -40.75 -16.48
C PRO A 41 37.06 -39.74 -17.21
N GLY A 42 36.42 -38.70 -17.76
CA GLY A 42 37.12 -37.53 -18.29
C GLY A 42 37.77 -36.69 -17.19
N VAL A 43 38.85 -35.97 -17.51
CA VAL A 43 39.56 -35.07 -16.59
C VAL A 43 39.36 -33.63 -17.01
N ALA A 44 38.71 -32.84 -16.17
CA ALA A 44 38.42 -31.42 -16.40
C ALA A 44 39.61 -30.51 -16.07
N GLY A 45 39.63 -29.30 -16.66
CA GLY A 45 40.60 -28.25 -16.33
C GLY A 45 42.03 -28.47 -16.84
N VAL A 46 42.26 -29.46 -17.72
CA VAL A 46 43.57 -29.67 -18.34
C VAL A 46 43.76 -28.62 -19.42
N SER A 47 44.87 -27.88 -19.39
CA SER A 47 45.17 -26.82 -20.35
C SER A 47 45.82 -27.40 -21.61
N ILE A 48 45.29 -27.04 -22.79
CA ILE A 48 45.78 -27.48 -24.10
C ILE A 48 46.11 -26.26 -24.94
N THR A 49 47.33 -26.20 -25.44
CA THR A 49 47.77 -25.17 -26.39
C THR A 49 48.13 -25.81 -27.72
N LEU A 50 47.54 -25.31 -28.82
CA LEU A 50 47.87 -25.73 -30.17
C LEU A 50 48.92 -24.81 -30.79
N TYR A 51 49.88 -25.40 -31.48
CA TYR A 51 50.96 -24.71 -32.16
C TYR A 51 51.02 -25.09 -33.64
N ASP A 52 51.47 -24.17 -34.49
CA ASP A 52 51.88 -24.50 -35.85
C ASP A 52 53.27 -25.16 -35.91
N ASP A 53 53.66 -25.62 -37.11
CA ASP A 53 54.96 -26.27 -37.36
C ASP A 53 56.18 -25.35 -37.17
N SER A 54 55.96 -24.03 -37.09
CA SER A 54 56.98 -23.03 -36.76
C SER A 54 57.13 -22.79 -35.25
N GLY A 55 56.20 -23.29 -34.44
CA GLY A 55 56.12 -23.12 -33.00
C GLY A 55 55.32 -21.89 -32.55
N ALA A 56 54.52 -21.28 -33.43
CA ALA A 56 53.63 -20.19 -33.05
C ALA A 56 52.32 -20.73 -32.46
N VAL A 57 51.79 -20.06 -31.43
CA VAL A 57 50.52 -20.44 -30.78
C VAL A 57 49.33 -20.12 -31.68
N LEU A 58 48.52 -21.13 -31.97
CA LEU A 58 47.25 -21.01 -32.70
C LEU A 58 46.06 -20.79 -31.75
N GLY A 59 46.16 -21.26 -30.51
CA GLY A 59 45.26 -20.92 -29.41
C GLY A 59 45.31 -21.91 -28.25
N THR A 60 44.60 -21.59 -27.18
CA THR A 60 44.59 -22.35 -25.92
C THR A 60 43.15 -22.58 -25.46
N THR A 61 42.88 -23.74 -24.88
CA THR A 61 41.59 -24.09 -24.27
C THR A 61 41.79 -25.00 -23.05
N GLN A 62 40.72 -25.28 -22.30
CA GLN A 62 40.72 -26.26 -21.21
C GLN A 62 39.66 -27.34 -21.44
N THR A 63 39.87 -28.52 -20.86
CA THR A 63 38.87 -29.59 -20.88
C THR A 63 37.67 -29.25 -20.00
N GLY A 64 36.47 -29.57 -20.51
CA GLY A 64 35.23 -29.50 -19.75
C GLY A 64 35.09 -30.62 -18.72
N ALA A 65 33.97 -30.62 -17.99
CA ALA A 65 33.67 -31.59 -16.91
C ALA A 65 33.73 -33.06 -17.36
N ASP A 66 33.47 -33.34 -18.64
CA ASP A 66 33.52 -34.67 -19.25
C ASP A 66 34.87 -34.99 -19.91
N GLY A 67 35.89 -34.16 -19.68
CA GLY A 67 37.24 -34.29 -20.24
C GLY A 67 37.38 -33.88 -21.70
N ARG A 68 36.30 -33.44 -22.36
CA ARG A 68 36.34 -33.08 -23.78
C ARG A 68 36.81 -31.65 -23.97
N TYR A 69 37.50 -31.42 -25.08
CA TYR A 69 37.86 -30.08 -25.53
C TYR A 69 37.79 -29.99 -27.06
N ALA A 70 37.59 -28.77 -27.57
CA ALA A 70 37.70 -28.46 -28.98
C ALA A 70 38.12 -27.00 -29.15
N LEU A 71 38.98 -26.74 -30.14
CA LEU A 71 39.38 -25.41 -30.54
C LEU A 71 39.10 -25.21 -32.02
N GLN A 72 38.34 -24.17 -32.33
CA GLN A 72 38.09 -23.73 -33.69
C GLN A 72 39.29 -22.90 -34.19
N LEU A 73 39.77 -23.21 -35.39
CA LEU A 73 40.94 -22.58 -35.99
C LEU A 73 40.55 -21.90 -37.31
N GLU A 74 41.17 -20.76 -37.58
CA GLU A 74 40.94 -19.98 -38.81
C GLU A 74 41.75 -20.52 -40.01
N GLN A 75 42.68 -21.46 -39.76
CA GLN A 75 43.58 -22.05 -40.75
C GLN A 75 43.28 -23.54 -40.91
N ASP A 76 43.33 -24.03 -42.14
CA ASP A 76 43.12 -25.43 -42.55
C ASP A 76 44.27 -25.88 -43.46
N GLU A 77 44.45 -27.18 -43.64
CA GLU A 77 45.54 -27.82 -44.40
C GLU A 77 46.96 -27.43 -43.91
N ILE A 78 47.11 -27.20 -42.59
CA ILE A 78 48.38 -26.86 -41.93
C ILE A 78 48.85 -27.98 -40.99
N TYR A 79 50.17 -28.08 -40.78
CA TYR A 79 50.73 -29.00 -39.79
C TYR A 79 50.74 -28.34 -38.41
N ILE A 80 50.19 -29.03 -37.41
CA ILE A 80 50.06 -28.54 -36.02
C ILE A 80 50.49 -29.61 -35.02
N TRP A 81 50.75 -29.21 -33.78
CA TRP A 81 50.91 -30.11 -32.64
C TRP A 81 50.28 -29.49 -31.38
N ALA A 82 49.95 -30.33 -30.40
CA ALA A 82 49.29 -29.91 -29.16
C ALA A 82 50.22 -30.14 -27.96
N ALA A 83 50.32 -29.14 -27.07
CA ALA A 83 50.95 -29.26 -25.76
C ALA A 83 49.87 -29.32 -24.68
N PHE A 84 50.02 -30.26 -23.74
CA PHE A 84 49.13 -30.47 -22.62
C PHE A 84 49.88 -30.16 -21.32
N GLU A 85 49.29 -29.30 -20.49
CA GLU A 85 49.82 -29.00 -19.16
C GLU A 85 49.00 -29.76 -18.11
N LEU A 86 49.66 -30.67 -17.40
CA LEU A 86 49.02 -31.49 -16.37
C LEU A 86 48.83 -30.71 -15.06
N PRO A 87 47.65 -30.85 -14.41
CA PRO A 87 47.51 -30.52 -13.01
C PRO A 87 48.47 -31.34 -12.14
N ALA A 88 48.83 -30.80 -10.96
CA ALA A 88 49.64 -31.51 -10.00
C ALA A 88 48.98 -32.85 -9.60
N GLY A 89 49.77 -33.92 -9.51
CA GLY A 89 49.29 -35.25 -9.13
C GLY A 89 48.98 -36.20 -10.28
N TYR A 90 49.02 -35.74 -11.53
CA TYR A 90 48.86 -36.59 -12.72
C TYR A 90 50.19 -36.83 -13.45
N GLN A 91 50.25 -37.95 -14.16
CA GLN A 91 51.24 -38.25 -15.19
C GLN A 91 50.53 -38.69 -16.46
N PHE A 92 51.13 -38.46 -17.63
CA PHE A 92 50.60 -39.07 -18.86
C PHE A 92 50.77 -40.59 -18.82
N THR A 93 49.77 -41.31 -19.31
CA THR A 93 49.89 -42.74 -19.62
C THR A 93 50.75 -42.98 -20.85
N GLN A 94 51.01 -44.25 -21.20
CA GLN A 94 51.75 -44.60 -22.41
C GLN A 94 51.03 -44.11 -23.67
N ALA A 95 51.75 -43.34 -24.51
CA ALA A 95 51.27 -42.96 -25.83
C ALA A 95 51.10 -44.18 -26.75
N ARG A 96 50.06 -44.15 -27.61
CA ARG A 96 49.87 -45.05 -28.76
C ARG A 96 49.86 -46.53 -28.40
N ALA A 97 49.27 -46.88 -27.27
CA ALA A 97 49.18 -48.27 -26.83
C ALA A 97 48.26 -49.13 -27.73
N GLY A 98 47.34 -48.50 -28.48
CA GLY A 98 46.45 -49.15 -29.45
C GLY A 98 46.71 -48.76 -30.92
N ASN A 99 46.06 -49.48 -31.84
CA ASN A 99 46.05 -49.17 -33.29
C ASN A 99 44.94 -48.19 -33.69
N ASP A 100 44.06 -47.80 -32.75
CA ASP A 100 42.95 -46.88 -33.00
C ASP A 100 43.22 -45.52 -32.33
N PRO A 101 43.48 -44.45 -33.10
CA PRO A 101 43.78 -43.12 -32.54
C PRO A 101 42.58 -42.48 -31.83
N ASN A 102 41.35 -42.94 -32.08
CA ASN A 102 40.16 -42.36 -31.44
C ASN A 102 40.04 -42.70 -29.94
N VAL A 103 40.77 -43.73 -29.51
CA VAL A 103 40.77 -44.20 -28.12
C VAL A 103 42.19 -44.34 -27.55
N SER A 104 43.25 -44.07 -28.31
CA SER A 104 44.63 -44.17 -27.80
C SER A 104 45.17 -42.81 -27.43
N SER A 105 46.01 -42.74 -26.38
CA SER A 105 46.67 -41.49 -26.01
C SER A 105 47.65 -41.07 -27.11
N ALA A 106 47.55 -39.82 -27.57
CA ALA A 106 48.40 -39.26 -28.61
C ALA A 106 49.65 -38.55 -28.06
N VAL A 107 49.68 -38.31 -26.75
CA VAL A 107 50.65 -37.43 -26.06
C VAL A 107 51.87 -38.19 -25.59
N ASP A 108 53.08 -37.75 -25.97
CA ASP A 108 54.34 -38.29 -25.49
C ASP A 108 54.47 -38.06 -23.97
N PRO A 109 54.65 -39.11 -23.15
CA PRO A 109 54.63 -38.97 -21.70
C PRO A 109 55.83 -38.20 -21.12
N GLN A 110 56.89 -38.01 -21.91
CA GLN A 110 58.08 -37.26 -21.50
C GLN A 110 57.97 -35.77 -21.78
N THR A 111 57.28 -35.37 -22.84
CA THR A 111 57.19 -33.97 -23.27
C THR A 111 55.84 -33.33 -22.95
N GLY A 112 54.77 -34.13 -22.86
CA GLY A 112 53.40 -33.61 -22.78
C GLY A 112 52.90 -33.07 -24.11
N GLU A 113 53.53 -33.47 -25.22
CA GLU A 113 53.24 -32.96 -26.56
C GLU A 113 52.80 -34.10 -27.48
N THR A 114 51.96 -33.81 -28.47
CA THR A 114 51.70 -34.74 -29.57
C THR A 114 52.80 -34.68 -30.61
N ASP A 115 52.89 -35.70 -31.47
CA ASP A 115 53.58 -35.52 -32.75
C ASP A 115 52.88 -34.44 -33.60
N VAL A 116 53.61 -33.89 -34.57
CA VAL A 116 53.04 -33.00 -35.58
C VAL A 116 52.09 -33.79 -36.50
N PHE A 117 50.86 -33.29 -36.65
CA PHE A 117 49.83 -33.87 -37.52
C PHE A 117 49.22 -32.82 -38.45
N LEU A 118 48.63 -33.28 -39.55
CA LEU A 118 47.95 -32.40 -40.50
C LEU A 118 46.54 -32.07 -39.97
N LEU A 119 46.24 -30.79 -39.84
CA LEU A 119 44.88 -30.29 -39.66
C LEU A 119 44.20 -30.24 -41.03
N GLU A 120 43.28 -31.17 -41.29
CA GLU A 120 42.43 -31.19 -42.49
C GLU A 120 40.97 -31.25 -42.04
N GLY A 121 40.30 -30.09 -42.06
CA GLY A 121 38.98 -29.92 -41.47
C GLY A 121 38.99 -30.08 -39.94
N LYS A 122 38.15 -30.98 -39.42
CA LYS A 122 38.02 -31.24 -37.99
C LYS A 122 38.77 -32.52 -37.60
N VAL A 123 39.73 -32.38 -36.69
CA VAL A 123 40.44 -33.50 -36.06
C VAL A 123 39.97 -33.61 -34.61
N ASP A 124 39.26 -34.67 -34.23
CA ASP A 124 38.60 -34.82 -32.93
C ASP A 124 39.16 -35.98 -32.07
N ASN A 125 40.33 -36.49 -32.43
CA ASN A 125 41.01 -37.60 -31.78
C ASN A 125 42.39 -37.23 -31.21
N VAL A 126 42.57 -35.97 -30.82
CA VAL A 126 43.78 -35.51 -30.13
C VAL A 126 43.62 -35.80 -28.64
N ASN A 127 43.80 -37.06 -28.25
CA ASN A 127 43.43 -37.54 -26.93
C ASN A 127 44.65 -37.67 -25.98
N ALA A 128 44.46 -37.52 -24.67
CA ALA A 128 45.48 -37.71 -23.65
C ALA A 128 44.99 -38.54 -22.46
N GLY A 129 45.58 -39.71 -22.22
CA GLY A 129 45.28 -40.53 -21.04
C GLY A 129 46.18 -40.17 -19.86
N LEU A 130 45.62 -40.06 -18.66
CA LEU A 130 46.33 -39.62 -17.45
C LEU A 130 46.29 -40.69 -16.36
N ILE A 131 47.42 -40.93 -15.70
CA ILE A 131 47.55 -41.79 -14.53
C ILE A 131 47.65 -40.90 -13.29
N LEU A 132 46.81 -41.18 -12.28
CA LEU A 132 46.91 -40.54 -10.97
C LEU A 132 48.09 -41.12 -10.16
N LEU A 133 48.97 -40.25 -9.67
CA LEU A 133 50.09 -40.64 -8.80
C LEU A 133 49.58 -40.88 -7.37
N ALA A 134 49.73 -42.11 -6.88
CA ALA A 134 49.23 -42.59 -5.58
C ALA A 134 49.78 -41.89 -4.32
N SER A 135 50.53 -40.79 -4.44
CA SER A 135 51.00 -39.97 -3.32
C SER A 135 50.64 -38.48 -3.44
N ALA A 136 49.73 -38.13 -4.35
CA ALA A 136 49.09 -36.82 -4.40
C ALA A 136 47.59 -37.06 -4.32
N GLU A 137 46.97 -36.79 -3.16
CA GLU A 137 45.55 -36.48 -3.19
C GLU A 137 45.43 -35.22 -4.05
N PRO A 138 44.65 -35.23 -5.14
CA PRO A 138 44.49 -34.04 -5.96
C PRO A 138 43.90 -32.95 -5.06
N GLU A 139 44.57 -31.79 -4.98
CA GLU A 139 43.91 -30.58 -4.49
C GLU A 139 42.63 -30.42 -5.31
N ALA A 140 41.49 -30.37 -4.62
CA ALA A 140 40.18 -30.22 -5.25
C ALA A 140 40.24 -29.03 -6.23
N LEU A 141 39.81 -29.28 -7.47
CA LEU A 141 39.41 -28.20 -8.37
C LEU A 141 38.43 -27.30 -7.59
N PRO A 142 38.50 -25.96 -7.73
CA PRO A 142 37.66 -25.06 -6.95
C PRO A 142 36.20 -25.48 -7.08
N ASP A 143 35.51 -25.63 -5.93
CA ASP A 143 34.08 -25.90 -5.87
C ASP A 143 33.37 -24.94 -6.84
N GLU A 144 32.52 -25.47 -7.73
CA GLU A 144 31.61 -24.64 -8.50
C GLU A 144 30.92 -23.67 -7.53
N PRO A 145 30.90 -22.36 -7.83
CA PRO A 145 30.33 -21.37 -6.92
C PRO A 145 28.89 -21.77 -6.60
N ALA A 146 28.56 -21.76 -5.31
CA ALA A 146 27.24 -22.14 -4.83
C ALA A 146 26.17 -21.31 -5.55
N ARG A 147 25.04 -21.96 -5.88
CA ARG A 147 23.90 -21.31 -6.52
C ARG A 147 22.68 -21.41 -5.62
N ALA A 148 21.88 -20.36 -5.63
CA ALA A 148 20.68 -20.20 -4.82
C ALA A 148 19.52 -19.71 -5.69
N ALA A 149 18.32 -19.76 -5.12
CA ALA A 149 17.10 -19.28 -5.77
C ALA A 149 16.65 -17.95 -5.15
N ILE A 150 16.13 -17.07 -5.99
CA ILE A 150 15.33 -15.93 -5.55
C ILE A 150 13.88 -16.26 -5.88
N SER A 151 12.99 -16.14 -4.91
CA SER A 151 11.56 -16.42 -5.09
C SER A 151 10.71 -15.28 -4.57
N GLY A 152 9.41 -15.35 -4.78
CA GLY A 152 8.47 -14.46 -4.12
C GLY A 152 7.10 -14.50 -4.75
N ARG A 153 6.28 -13.51 -4.41
CA ARG A 153 4.89 -13.36 -4.82
C ARG A 153 4.60 -11.93 -5.23
N ALA A 154 3.99 -11.78 -6.40
CA ALA A 154 3.25 -10.56 -6.74
C ALA A 154 1.80 -10.73 -6.31
N TRP A 155 1.22 -9.75 -5.63
CA TRP A 155 -0.20 -9.80 -5.22
C TRP A 155 -0.95 -8.52 -5.55
N LEU A 156 -2.27 -8.64 -5.63
CA LEU A 156 -3.15 -7.49 -5.71
C LEU A 156 -3.43 -7.00 -4.30
N ASP A 157 -2.81 -5.89 -3.94
CA ASP A 157 -3.07 -5.14 -2.72
C ASP A 157 -4.40 -4.38 -2.93
N GLU A 158 -5.49 -4.94 -2.40
CA GLU A 158 -6.85 -4.44 -2.65
C GLU A 158 -7.18 -3.24 -1.76
N ASN A 159 -6.53 -3.12 -0.61
CA ASN A 159 -6.76 -2.06 0.36
C ASN A 159 -5.66 -0.96 0.34
N ALA A 160 -4.62 -1.14 -0.48
CA ALA A 160 -3.50 -0.23 -0.67
C ALA A 160 -2.66 0.01 0.60
N ASN A 161 -2.61 -0.95 1.53
CA ASN A 161 -1.85 -0.80 2.78
C ASN A 161 -0.38 -1.23 2.66
N GLY A 162 0.01 -1.86 1.55
CA GLY A 162 1.37 -2.35 1.31
C GLY A 162 1.70 -3.69 1.95
N LEU A 163 0.75 -4.31 2.63
CA LEU A 163 0.86 -5.62 3.27
C LEU A 163 0.14 -6.68 2.42
N GLN A 164 0.57 -7.93 2.56
CA GLN A 164 -0.02 -9.08 1.92
C GLN A 164 -1.05 -9.70 2.87
N ASP A 165 -2.28 -9.18 2.80
CA ASP A 165 -3.36 -9.57 3.70
C ASP A 165 -3.97 -10.94 3.36
N ALA A 166 -4.57 -11.56 4.38
CA ALA A 166 -5.28 -12.82 4.22
C ALA A 166 -6.50 -12.66 3.29
N GLY A 167 -6.39 -13.20 2.08
CA GLY A 167 -7.46 -13.17 1.08
C GLY A 167 -7.09 -12.43 -0.20
N GLU A 168 -5.99 -11.68 -0.19
CA GLU A 168 -5.54 -10.93 -1.36
C GLU A 168 -5.03 -11.86 -2.47
N PRO A 169 -5.57 -11.73 -3.70
CA PRO A 169 -5.25 -12.64 -4.78
C PRO A 169 -3.84 -12.40 -5.33
N GLY A 170 -3.24 -13.44 -5.88
CA GLY A 170 -1.96 -13.30 -6.57
C GLY A 170 -2.12 -12.59 -7.90
N LEU A 171 -1.13 -11.78 -8.29
CA LEU A 171 -1.14 -11.07 -9.57
C LEU A 171 -0.28 -11.79 -10.60
N ALA A 172 -0.94 -12.42 -11.56
CA ALA A 172 -0.29 -13.19 -12.62
C ALA A 172 0.22 -12.29 -13.76
N GLY A 173 1.31 -12.73 -14.41
CA GLY A 173 1.83 -12.06 -15.60
C GLY A 173 2.61 -10.77 -15.31
N VAL A 174 2.98 -10.53 -14.05
CA VAL A 174 3.95 -9.49 -13.69
C VAL A 174 5.33 -9.93 -14.18
N GLN A 175 6.02 -9.08 -14.93
CA GLN A 175 7.38 -9.37 -15.38
C GLN A 175 8.36 -9.04 -14.25
N VAL A 176 9.24 -9.98 -13.92
CA VAL A 176 10.29 -9.87 -12.90
C VAL A 176 11.64 -10.04 -13.58
N GLN A 177 12.50 -9.03 -13.50
CA GLN A 177 13.86 -9.07 -14.05
C GLN A 177 14.89 -9.08 -12.93
N TRP A 178 15.88 -9.98 -13.05
CA TRP A 178 17.06 -9.98 -12.20
C TRP A 178 18.13 -9.07 -12.79
N LEU A 179 18.59 -8.08 -12.01
CA LEU A 179 19.67 -7.17 -12.36
C LEU A 179 20.94 -7.50 -11.55
N ASN A 180 22.11 -7.42 -12.18
CA ASN A 180 23.40 -7.48 -11.46
C ASN A 180 23.74 -6.13 -10.80
N SER A 181 24.87 -6.05 -10.09
CA SER A 181 25.34 -4.83 -9.41
C SER A 181 25.65 -3.65 -10.34
N ASP A 182 25.82 -3.88 -11.64
CA ASP A 182 26.01 -2.84 -12.66
C ASP A 182 24.66 -2.33 -13.25
N GLY A 183 23.54 -2.96 -12.86
CA GLY A 183 22.19 -2.66 -13.34
C GLY A 183 21.82 -3.35 -14.66
N ASP A 184 22.63 -4.31 -15.13
CA ASP A 184 22.36 -5.07 -16.34
C ASP A 184 21.38 -6.21 -16.05
N ALA A 185 20.38 -6.39 -16.93
CA ALA A 185 19.42 -7.49 -16.82
C ALA A 185 20.06 -8.83 -17.20
N MET A 186 19.98 -9.80 -16.29
CA MET A 186 20.56 -11.13 -16.42
C MET A 186 19.54 -12.17 -16.89
N ASP A 187 18.33 -12.17 -16.30
CA ASP A 187 17.22 -13.05 -16.66
C ASP A 187 15.86 -12.37 -16.38
N GLU A 188 14.80 -12.91 -16.97
CA GLU A 188 13.43 -12.46 -16.73
C GLU A 188 12.43 -13.62 -16.59
N LYS A 189 11.44 -13.43 -15.70
CA LYS A 189 10.34 -14.37 -15.46
C LYS A 189 9.01 -13.62 -15.44
N PHE A 190 7.93 -14.40 -15.49
CA PHE A 190 6.58 -13.90 -15.26
C PHE A 190 5.98 -14.65 -14.07
N THR A 191 5.22 -13.93 -13.25
CA THR A 191 4.50 -14.52 -12.11
C THR A 191 3.37 -15.46 -12.58
N GLY A 192 3.15 -16.54 -11.83
CA GLY A 192 2.10 -17.53 -12.05
C GLY A 192 0.69 -17.04 -11.67
N GLU A 193 -0.33 -17.89 -11.86
CA GLU A 193 -1.73 -17.57 -11.55
C GLU A 193 -1.97 -17.20 -10.08
N ASP A 194 -1.13 -17.72 -9.17
CA ASP A 194 -1.15 -17.43 -7.73
C ASP A 194 -0.19 -16.30 -7.32
N GLY A 195 0.41 -15.61 -8.31
CA GLY A 195 1.37 -14.54 -8.11
C GLY A 195 2.81 -15.00 -7.90
N SER A 196 3.06 -16.30 -7.76
CA SER A 196 4.40 -16.81 -7.43
C SER A 196 5.40 -16.68 -8.58
N TYR A 197 6.67 -16.46 -8.27
CA TYR A 197 7.77 -16.55 -9.22
C TYR A 197 9.02 -17.17 -8.57
N ILE A 198 9.88 -17.76 -9.39
CA ILE A 198 11.18 -18.31 -8.98
C ILE A 198 12.21 -18.02 -10.08
N LEU A 199 13.32 -17.40 -9.68
CA LEU A 199 14.57 -17.29 -10.43
C LEU A 199 15.53 -18.33 -9.86
N ASP A 200 15.68 -19.45 -10.57
CA ASP A 200 16.58 -20.53 -10.20
C ASP A 200 18.01 -20.28 -10.72
N ASP A 201 18.98 -20.97 -10.12
CA ASP A 201 20.37 -21.04 -10.61
C ASP A 201 21.18 -19.72 -10.54
N VAL A 202 20.89 -18.85 -9.57
CA VAL A 202 21.60 -17.56 -9.37
C VAL A 202 22.84 -17.77 -8.49
N LEU A 203 23.95 -17.09 -8.80
CA LEU A 203 25.19 -17.22 -8.01
C LEU A 203 24.99 -16.69 -6.58
N ALA A 204 25.21 -17.55 -5.58
CA ALA A 204 25.21 -17.14 -4.18
C ALA A 204 26.37 -16.18 -3.90
N GLU A 205 26.20 -15.34 -2.88
CA GLU A 205 27.12 -14.27 -2.47
C GLU A 205 27.34 -13.19 -3.55
N SER A 206 26.46 -13.12 -4.56
CA SER A 206 26.46 -12.05 -5.57
C SER A 206 25.44 -10.97 -5.24
N ASP A 207 25.79 -9.73 -5.56
CA ASP A 207 24.91 -8.58 -5.38
C ASP A 207 23.92 -8.49 -6.55
N PHE A 208 22.64 -8.26 -6.23
CA PHE A 208 21.55 -8.21 -7.19
C PHE A 208 20.43 -7.23 -6.77
N GLN A 209 19.59 -6.89 -7.75
CA GLN A 209 18.30 -6.25 -7.55
C GLN A 209 17.24 -6.98 -8.38
N LEU A 210 15.98 -6.87 -7.98
CA LEU A 210 14.86 -7.23 -8.86
C LEU A 210 14.18 -5.97 -9.40
N ALA A 211 13.78 -6.02 -10.66
CA ALA A 211 12.92 -5.02 -11.28
C ALA A 211 11.58 -5.66 -11.66
N PHE A 212 10.50 -5.12 -11.12
CA PHE A 212 9.14 -5.55 -11.39
C PHE A 212 8.47 -4.57 -12.35
N PHE A 213 7.78 -5.09 -13.36
CA PHE A 213 7.04 -4.28 -14.33
C PHE A 213 5.54 -4.54 -14.16
N PRO A 214 4.78 -3.53 -13.67
CA PRO A 214 3.34 -3.65 -13.52
C PRO A 214 2.64 -3.94 -14.86
N PRO A 215 1.68 -4.89 -14.90
CA PRO A 215 0.78 -5.03 -16.02
C PRO A 215 -0.04 -3.75 -16.26
N GLU A 216 -0.59 -3.59 -17.46
CA GLU A 216 -1.47 -2.45 -17.76
C GLU A 216 -2.66 -2.41 -16.79
N GLY A 217 -2.89 -1.26 -16.17
CA GLY A 217 -3.96 -1.09 -15.18
C GLY A 217 -3.55 -1.40 -13.74
N TYR A 218 -2.25 -1.56 -13.45
CA TYR A 218 -1.72 -1.72 -12.09
C TYR A 218 -0.57 -0.76 -11.80
N GLU A 219 -0.41 -0.40 -10.53
CA GLU A 219 0.70 0.38 -9.97
C GLU A 219 1.26 -0.37 -8.76
N ILE A 220 2.52 -0.12 -8.39
CA ILE A 220 3.16 -0.76 -7.22
C ILE A 220 2.68 -0.06 -5.95
N THR A 221 2.42 -0.83 -4.90
CA THR A 221 2.00 -0.33 -3.59
C THR A 221 3.17 0.26 -2.77
N SER A 222 2.92 0.62 -1.52
CA SER A 222 3.94 1.10 -0.58
C SER A 222 4.98 0.02 -0.28
N MET A 223 6.25 0.40 -0.28
CA MET A 223 7.38 -0.47 0.06
C MET A 223 7.60 -0.52 1.58
N ASP A 224 8.07 -1.64 2.11
CA ASP A 224 8.46 -1.87 3.51
C ASP A 224 7.36 -1.47 4.51
N ALA A 225 6.12 -1.90 4.25
CA ALA A 225 4.97 -1.57 5.09
C ALA A 225 4.94 -2.43 6.36
N GLY A 226 4.58 -1.84 7.50
CA GLY A 226 4.53 -2.57 8.77
C GLY A 226 5.90 -2.99 9.29
N ASN A 227 5.95 -4.08 10.06
CA ASN A 227 7.17 -4.58 10.73
C ASN A 227 7.49 -6.05 10.39
N ASP A 228 6.65 -6.71 9.59
CA ASP A 228 6.82 -8.11 9.21
C ASP A 228 7.23 -8.18 7.73
N ASP A 229 8.55 -8.23 7.53
CA ASP A 229 9.26 -8.36 6.25
C ASP A 229 8.83 -9.59 5.42
N SER A 230 8.10 -10.54 6.01
CA SER A 230 7.61 -11.73 5.29
C SER A 230 6.27 -11.51 4.57
N ILE A 231 5.63 -10.35 4.77
CA ILE A 231 4.32 -10.03 4.22
C ILE A 231 4.24 -8.61 3.67
N ASP A 232 5.33 -7.85 3.57
CA ASP A 232 5.31 -6.53 2.96
C ASP A 232 5.87 -6.55 1.53
N SER A 233 5.84 -5.40 0.87
CA SER A 233 6.34 -5.26 -0.50
C SER A 233 7.78 -4.74 -0.46
N ASP A 234 8.71 -5.46 -1.09
CA ASP A 234 10.13 -5.07 -1.19
C ASP A 234 10.41 -4.02 -2.29
N VAL A 235 9.38 -3.69 -3.09
CA VAL A 235 9.55 -2.95 -4.34
C VAL A 235 9.21 -1.48 -4.18
N GLY A 236 10.16 -0.61 -4.52
CA GLY A 236 9.95 0.83 -4.50
C GLY A 236 8.91 1.30 -5.53
N PRO A 237 7.82 2.00 -5.15
CA PRO A 237 6.71 2.34 -6.05
C PRO A 237 7.10 3.26 -7.21
N GLN A 238 8.16 4.05 -7.06
CA GLN A 238 8.66 4.94 -8.12
C GLN A 238 9.72 4.30 -9.01
N SER A 239 10.54 3.42 -8.45
CA SER A 239 11.64 2.76 -9.17
C SER A 239 11.17 1.51 -9.90
N GLY A 240 10.15 0.83 -9.37
CA GLY A 240 9.80 -0.53 -9.78
C GLY A 240 10.88 -1.55 -9.40
N GLN A 241 11.73 -1.23 -8.43
CA GLN A 241 12.91 -2.02 -8.09
C GLN A 241 13.06 -2.20 -6.59
N THR A 242 13.62 -3.34 -6.19
CA THR A 242 14.06 -3.61 -4.82
C THR A 242 15.33 -2.84 -4.48
N ALA A 243 15.70 -2.83 -3.20
CA ALA A 243 17.05 -2.43 -2.78
C ALA A 243 18.12 -3.37 -3.38
N LEU A 244 19.40 -3.01 -3.20
CA LEU A 244 20.52 -3.90 -3.54
C LEU A 244 20.68 -4.95 -2.43
N HIS A 245 20.61 -6.23 -2.78
CA HIS A 245 20.76 -7.35 -1.87
C HIS A 245 21.97 -8.20 -2.27
N THR A 246 22.58 -8.89 -1.30
CA THR A 246 23.54 -9.96 -1.56
C THR A 246 22.81 -11.29 -1.38
N LEU A 247 22.79 -12.16 -2.39
CA LEU A 247 22.02 -13.42 -2.35
C LEU A 247 22.67 -14.44 -1.39
N PRO A 248 22.03 -14.80 -0.27
CA PRO A 248 22.57 -15.83 0.62
C PRO A 248 22.49 -17.22 -0.02
N ALA A 249 23.33 -18.15 0.45
CA ALA A 249 23.41 -19.51 -0.10
C ALA A 249 22.10 -20.31 0.02
N GLU A 250 21.25 -20.01 1.00
CA GLU A 250 19.93 -20.60 1.20
C GLU A 250 18.83 -20.01 0.28
N GLY A 251 19.10 -18.91 -0.41
CA GLY A 251 18.12 -18.17 -1.20
C GLY A 251 17.37 -17.09 -0.40
N MET A 252 16.55 -16.32 -1.10
CA MET A 252 15.80 -15.18 -0.53
C MET A 252 14.42 -15.07 -1.17
N ALA A 253 13.44 -14.57 -0.41
CA ALA A 253 12.13 -14.19 -0.91
C ALA A 253 12.06 -12.66 -1.06
N LEU A 254 11.52 -12.17 -2.17
CA LEU A 254 11.23 -10.75 -2.40
C LEU A 254 9.85 -10.63 -3.04
N ASP A 255 8.93 -9.95 -2.38
CA ASP A 255 7.52 -9.87 -2.75
C ASP A 255 7.17 -8.46 -3.29
N ALA A 256 6.11 -8.38 -4.09
CA ALA A 256 5.69 -7.13 -4.74
C ALA A 256 4.17 -6.94 -4.71
N GLY A 257 3.71 -5.92 -3.98
CA GLY A 257 2.28 -5.58 -3.93
C GLY A 257 1.89 -4.61 -5.04
N PHE A 258 0.70 -4.80 -5.61
CA PHE A 258 0.18 -3.97 -6.69
C PHE A 258 -1.24 -3.51 -6.41
N VAL A 259 -1.50 -2.22 -6.60
CA VAL A 259 -2.84 -1.65 -6.59
C VAL A 259 -3.35 -1.49 -8.02
N SER A 260 -4.67 -1.51 -8.22
CA SER A 260 -5.23 -1.19 -9.55
C SER A 260 -4.98 0.28 -9.90
N ALA A 261 -4.35 0.54 -11.03
CA ALA A 261 -4.12 1.90 -11.53
C ALA A 261 -5.46 2.62 -11.72
N ALA A 262 -5.56 3.83 -11.17
CA ALA A 262 -6.78 4.61 -11.27
C ALA A 262 -7.14 4.88 -12.74
N PRO A 263 -8.39 4.61 -13.18
CA PRO A 263 -8.77 4.89 -14.55
C PRO A 263 -8.64 6.38 -14.86
N SER A 264 -8.07 6.71 -16.02
CA SER A 264 -7.92 8.11 -16.45
C SER A 264 -9.24 8.88 -16.58
N SER A 265 -10.37 8.17 -16.71
CA SER A 265 -11.73 8.69 -16.75
C SER A 265 -12.72 7.67 -16.17
N MET A 266 -13.70 8.11 -15.37
CA MET A 266 -14.74 7.28 -14.75
C MET A 266 -16.10 7.97 -14.76
N GLY A 267 -17.19 7.21 -14.87
CA GLY A 267 -18.54 7.76 -14.98
C GLY A 267 -18.84 8.38 -16.35
N PRO A 268 -19.97 9.09 -16.50
CA PRO A 268 -20.93 9.39 -15.45
C PRO A 268 -21.86 8.23 -15.09
N ASP A 269 -22.02 7.23 -15.97
CA ASP A 269 -23.05 6.19 -15.81
C ASP A 269 -22.51 4.87 -15.24
N GLU A 270 -21.23 4.56 -15.45
CA GLU A 270 -20.59 3.32 -14.99
C GLU A 270 -19.30 3.61 -14.25
N PHE A 271 -19.06 2.85 -13.18
CA PHE A 271 -17.88 2.91 -12.34
C PHE A 271 -17.30 1.51 -12.15
N PRO A 272 -15.97 1.36 -12.03
CA PRO A 272 -15.38 0.08 -11.66
C PRO A 272 -15.93 -0.44 -10.33
N VAL A 273 -15.93 -1.77 -10.17
CA VAL A 273 -16.26 -2.39 -8.87
C VAL A 273 -15.27 -1.90 -7.82
N GLY A 274 -15.74 -1.62 -6.61
CA GLY A 274 -14.90 -1.11 -5.52
C GLY A 274 -14.64 0.40 -5.56
N TYR A 275 -15.18 1.14 -6.54
CA TYR A 275 -15.03 2.60 -6.62
C TYR A 275 -16.27 3.33 -6.11
N ASN A 276 -16.02 4.44 -5.42
CA ASN A 276 -17.01 5.38 -4.91
C ASN A 276 -17.52 6.32 -6.02
N PRO A 277 -18.79 6.24 -6.45
CA PRO A 277 -19.32 7.10 -7.51
C PRO A 277 -19.40 8.59 -7.16
N LEU A 278 -19.23 8.95 -5.87
CA LEU A 278 -19.27 10.33 -5.41
C LEU A 278 -17.90 11.01 -5.44
N THR A 279 -16.81 10.24 -5.46
CA THR A 279 -15.43 10.76 -5.48
C THR A 279 -14.63 10.28 -6.68
N GLY A 280 -15.02 9.19 -7.34
CA GLY A 280 -14.21 8.56 -8.38
C GLY A 280 -12.90 7.96 -7.82
N GLN A 281 -12.86 7.62 -6.54
CA GLN A 281 -11.73 6.93 -5.89
C GLN A 281 -12.18 5.54 -5.41
N PRO A 282 -11.26 4.62 -5.10
CA PRO A 282 -11.59 3.40 -4.37
C PRO A 282 -12.39 3.68 -3.08
N LEU A 283 -13.23 2.72 -2.69
CA LEU A 283 -13.86 2.72 -1.38
C LEU A 283 -12.81 2.42 -0.31
N CYS A 284 -12.87 3.09 0.84
CA CYS A 284 -12.02 2.77 1.99
C CYS A 284 -12.46 1.45 2.63
N GLU A 285 -13.77 1.20 2.66
CA GLU A 285 -14.39 -0.03 3.13
C GLU A 285 -15.19 -0.67 1.97
N PRO A 286 -14.70 -1.75 1.34
CA PRO A 286 -15.38 -2.41 0.23
C PRO A 286 -16.83 -2.84 0.56
N ALA A 287 -17.11 -3.30 1.79
CA ALA A 287 -18.46 -3.66 2.22
C ALA A 287 -19.41 -2.44 2.28
N ALA A 288 -18.87 -1.23 2.40
CA ALA A 288 -19.65 0.01 2.43
C ALA A 288 -20.23 0.40 1.06
N ALA A 289 -19.87 -0.31 -0.03
CA ALA A 289 -20.56 -0.22 -1.31
C ALA A 289 -22.08 -0.47 -1.15
N GLU A 290 -22.45 -1.36 -0.23
CA GLU A 290 -23.82 -1.73 0.08
C GLU A 290 -24.43 -0.95 1.26
N TRP A 291 -23.84 0.17 1.67
CA TRP A 291 -24.36 1.02 2.76
C TRP A 291 -24.96 2.34 2.21
N GLY A 292 -25.88 2.96 2.94
CA GLY A 292 -26.54 4.19 2.49
C GLY A 292 -25.73 5.44 2.80
N VAL A 293 -25.90 6.49 2.01
CA VAL A 293 -25.27 7.80 2.27
C VAL A 293 -25.81 8.41 3.57
N VAL A 294 -24.92 8.93 4.42
CA VAL A 294 -25.30 9.63 5.66
C VAL A 294 -24.71 11.04 5.70
N GLY A 295 -25.59 12.03 5.83
CA GLY A 295 -25.23 13.44 5.97
C GLY A 295 -25.25 13.92 7.41
N LEU A 296 -24.19 14.61 7.83
CA LEU A 296 -24.01 15.19 9.16
C LEU A 296 -24.03 16.70 9.11
N SER A 297 -24.84 17.34 9.96
CA SER A 297 -24.83 18.79 10.14
C SER A 297 -23.75 19.22 11.14
N ILE A 298 -22.56 19.59 10.68
CA ILE A 298 -21.40 19.91 11.53
C ILE A 298 -21.22 21.42 11.67
N SER A 299 -21.12 21.91 12.92
CA SER A 299 -20.95 23.33 13.24
C SER A 299 -19.69 23.92 12.63
N GLN A 300 -19.81 25.15 12.09
CA GLN A 300 -18.66 26.05 11.92
C GLN A 300 -18.69 27.20 12.93
N PHE A 301 -19.75 27.33 13.74
CA PHE A 301 -19.84 28.42 14.71
C PHE A 301 -18.94 28.18 15.95
N PRO A 302 -18.17 29.17 16.42
CA PRO A 302 -17.21 29.01 17.51
C PRO A 302 -17.91 29.01 18.87
N PRO A 303 -17.69 27.97 19.69
CA PRO A 303 -16.61 27.93 20.67
C PRO A 303 -15.45 27.04 20.21
N ALA A 304 -14.31 27.11 20.91
CA ALA A 304 -13.10 26.31 20.67
C ALA A 304 -13.30 24.77 20.64
N ALA A 305 -14.53 24.28 20.80
CA ALA A 305 -14.89 22.87 20.92
C ALA A 305 -15.16 22.15 19.58
N THR A 306 -15.24 22.84 18.43
CA THR A 306 -15.61 22.19 17.14
C THR A 306 -14.64 22.46 15.99
N ARG A 307 -13.56 23.18 16.27
CA ARG A 307 -12.47 23.46 15.33
C ARG A 307 -11.16 23.07 16.03
N PRO A 308 -10.37 22.10 15.51
CA PRO A 308 -10.56 21.37 14.24
C PRO A 308 -11.81 20.46 14.24
N PRO A 309 -12.52 20.32 13.10
CA PRO A 309 -13.62 19.37 12.98
C PRO A 309 -13.10 17.93 12.89
N THR A 310 -13.94 16.98 13.31
CA THR A 310 -13.66 15.55 13.22
C THR A 310 -14.30 14.95 11.96
N GLY A 311 -13.53 14.16 11.22
CA GLY A 311 -14.02 13.26 10.16
C GLY A 311 -14.23 13.87 8.78
N LEU A 312 -13.88 15.15 8.56
CA LEU A 312 -14.12 15.77 7.25
C LEU A 312 -13.24 15.19 6.14
N GLN A 313 -12.09 14.61 6.49
CA GLN A 313 -11.19 13.93 5.55
C GLN A 313 -11.75 12.66 4.93
N TRP A 314 -12.90 12.16 5.39
CA TRP A 314 -13.55 10.96 4.82
C TRP A 314 -14.92 11.26 4.23
N ALA A 315 -15.39 12.51 4.35
CA ALA A 315 -16.66 12.91 3.77
C ALA A 315 -16.47 13.07 2.25
N ALA A 316 -17.14 12.24 1.46
CA ALA A 316 -17.13 12.35 0.01
C ALA A 316 -17.46 13.78 -0.45
N TRP A 317 -18.56 14.34 0.09
CA TRP A 317 -19.03 15.68 -0.23
C TRP A 317 -19.23 16.50 1.05
N VAL A 318 -18.66 17.71 1.09
CA VAL A 318 -18.87 18.68 2.17
C VAL A 318 -19.47 19.94 1.59
N SER A 319 -20.68 20.31 2.02
CA SER A 319 -21.32 21.55 1.63
C SER A 319 -21.28 22.59 2.75
N GLU A 320 -21.04 23.85 2.41
CA GLU A 320 -21.03 24.98 3.33
C GLU A 320 -21.99 26.07 2.85
N TRP A 321 -22.91 26.51 3.71
CA TRP A 321 -23.82 27.62 3.41
C TRP A 321 -24.11 28.45 4.66
N TRP A 322 -24.61 29.66 4.43
CA TRP A 322 -24.94 30.62 5.47
C TRP A 322 -26.24 30.28 6.21
N ILE A 323 -26.26 30.43 7.53
CA ILE A 323 -27.38 29.99 8.40
C ILE A 323 -28.03 31.09 9.24
N GLY A 324 -27.64 32.35 9.07
CA GLY A 324 -28.03 33.45 9.98
C GLY A 324 -26.83 34.02 10.73
N ASP A 325 -26.97 35.23 11.28
CA ASP A 325 -25.99 35.90 12.19
C ASP A 325 -24.53 35.99 11.69
N GLY A 326 -24.32 35.78 10.38
CA GLY A 326 -23.00 35.80 9.76
C GLY A 326 -22.27 34.46 9.77
N ASP A 327 -22.94 33.39 10.21
CA ASP A 327 -22.36 32.07 10.38
C ASP A 327 -22.70 31.12 9.25
N THR A 328 -21.88 30.08 9.14
CA THR A 328 -22.07 28.99 8.18
C THR A 328 -22.25 27.66 8.90
N ARG A 329 -22.64 26.65 8.14
CA ARG A 329 -22.76 25.28 8.61
C ARG A 329 -22.23 24.33 7.54
N LEU A 330 -21.55 23.27 7.98
CA LEU A 330 -21.20 22.17 7.09
C LEU A 330 -22.29 21.12 7.07
N TYR A 331 -22.47 20.52 5.89
CA TYR A 331 -23.16 19.25 5.70
C TYR A 331 -22.18 18.28 5.06
N ALA A 332 -21.66 17.35 5.86
CA ALA A 332 -20.69 16.35 5.44
C ALA A 332 -21.41 15.04 5.11
N GLN A 333 -21.30 14.56 3.88
CA GLN A 333 -21.95 13.35 3.39
C GLN A 333 -20.93 12.22 3.26
N PHE A 334 -21.14 11.16 4.03
CA PHE A 334 -20.30 9.98 4.10
C PHE A 334 -20.91 8.85 3.28
N TYR A 335 -20.07 8.18 2.50
CA TYR A 335 -20.37 6.99 1.73
C TYR A 335 -19.06 6.31 1.35
N GLY A 336 -18.94 5.00 1.59
CA GLY A 336 -17.76 4.21 1.22
C GLY A 336 -16.51 4.42 2.09
N CYS A 337 -16.38 5.60 2.69
CA CYS A 337 -15.31 5.96 3.61
C CYS A 337 -15.92 6.58 4.88
N TYR A 338 -15.36 6.21 6.02
CA TYR A 338 -15.76 6.70 7.34
C TYR A 338 -14.51 7.13 8.11
N PRO A 339 -14.61 7.96 9.15
CA PRO A 339 -13.41 8.35 9.89
C PRO A 339 -12.74 7.16 10.56
N GLU A 340 -11.43 7.03 10.32
CA GLU A 340 -10.60 5.92 10.76
C GLU A 340 -9.33 6.51 11.39
N ILE A 341 -8.69 5.76 12.26
CA ILE A 341 -7.33 6.03 12.67
C ILE A 341 -6.50 4.84 12.23
N ASP A 342 -5.33 5.12 11.68
CA ASP A 342 -4.33 4.08 11.49
C ASP A 342 -3.89 3.61 12.88
N VAL A 343 -4.46 2.49 13.31
CA VAL A 343 -4.23 1.93 14.63
C VAL A 343 -2.77 1.52 14.75
N ASP A 344 -2.15 1.00 13.69
CA ASP A 344 -0.75 0.56 13.71
C ASP A 344 0.20 1.75 13.86
N ALA A 345 -0.05 2.86 13.16
CA ALA A 345 0.70 4.10 13.35
C ALA A 345 0.50 4.72 14.75
N VAL A 346 -0.68 4.53 15.36
CA VAL A 346 -1.01 5.03 16.69
C VAL A 346 -0.40 4.18 17.81
N LEU A 347 -0.36 2.86 17.62
CA LEU A 347 0.23 1.90 18.55
C LEU A 347 1.77 1.98 18.51
N GLY A 348 2.34 2.11 17.30
CA GLY A 348 3.78 2.21 17.08
C GLY A 348 4.57 0.98 17.54
N ASP A 349 5.85 0.89 17.16
CA ASP A 349 6.74 -0.20 17.55
C ASP A 349 7.33 0.00 18.96
N GLN A 350 6.46 0.28 19.95
CA GLN A 350 6.89 0.45 21.34
C GLN A 350 7.27 -0.93 21.90
N GLN A 351 8.59 -1.19 21.97
CA GLN A 351 9.13 -2.38 22.64
C GLN A 351 8.77 -2.36 24.12
N GLY A 352 7.73 -3.10 24.51
CA GLY A 352 7.42 -3.38 25.92
C GLY A 352 8.46 -4.30 26.56
N GLU A 353 8.33 -4.48 27.87
CA GLU A 353 9.25 -5.34 28.62
C GLU A 353 8.89 -6.81 28.39
N ALA A 354 9.79 -7.58 27.76
CA ALA A 354 9.63 -9.01 27.59
C ALA A 354 9.36 -9.72 28.93
N ALA A 355 8.55 -10.79 28.90
CA ALA A 355 8.18 -11.54 30.09
C ALA A 355 9.42 -11.91 30.93
N PRO A 356 9.42 -11.60 32.24
CA PRO A 356 10.54 -11.92 33.11
C PRO A 356 10.71 -13.43 33.23
N GLN A 357 11.96 -13.89 33.27
CA GLN A 357 12.26 -15.31 33.37
C GLN A 357 11.71 -15.92 34.67
N PRO A 358 11.18 -17.16 34.66
CA PRO A 358 10.63 -17.80 35.85
C PRO A 358 11.66 -17.88 36.99
N GLU A 359 11.25 -17.50 38.20
CA GLU A 359 12.09 -17.56 39.41
C GLU A 359 11.41 -18.36 40.52
N ALA A 360 12.16 -19.28 41.14
CA ALA A 360 11.64 -20.17 42.16
C ALA A 360 11.10 -19.39 43.39
N GLY A 361 9.84 -19.63 43.74
CA GLY A 361 9.17 -18.98 44.88
C GLY A 361 8.51 -17.65 44.55
N LYS A 362 8.53 -17.21 43.28
CA LYS A 362 7.75 -16.06 42.78
C LYS A 362 6.60 -16.53 41.90
N VAL A 363 5.62 -15.65 41.74
CA VAL A 363 4.44 -15.85 40.89
C VAL A 363 4.48 -14.85 39.76
N LEU A 364 4.26 -15.33 38.53
CA LEU A 364 4.07 -14.51 37.36
C LEU A 364 2.59 -14.07 37.28
N ILE A 365 2.33 -12.77 37.16
CA ILE A 365 0.99 -12.20 37.02
C ILE A 365 0.95 -11.46 35.68
N GLY A 366 -0.02 -11.76 34.82
CA GLY A 366 -0.18 -11.23 33.46
C GLY A 366 -1.63 -11.41 32.98
N ASP A 367 -1.96 -11.14 31.72
CA ASP A 367 -1.29 -11.69 30.53
C ASP A 367 -1.28 -10.72 29.34
N ARG A 368 -2.45 -10.29 28.83
CA ARG A 368 -2.52 -9.55 27.56
C ARG A 368 -3.44 -8.33 27.57
N VAL A 369 -3.06 -7.34 26.76
CA VAL A 369 -3.85 -6.17 26.36
C VAL A 369 -4.09 -6.25 24.86
N TRP A 370 -5.33 -6.34 24.41
CA TRP A 370 -5.66 -6.54 22.99
C TRP A 370 -6.69 -5.53 22.47
N TYR A 371 -6.71 -5.40 21.14
CA TYR A 371 -7.68 -4.60 20.43
C TYR A 371 -8.88 -5.47 20.02
N ASP A 372 -10.01 -5.28 20.69
CA ASP A 372 -11.28 -5.94 20.41
C ASP A 372 -11.91 -5.35 19.14
N LEU A 373 -11.62 -5.98 18.00
CA LEU A 373 -12.04 -5.53 16.68
C LEU A 373 -13.54 -5.70 16.50
N ASN A 374 -14.06 -6.84 16.95
CA ASN A 374 -15.43 -7.23 16.65
C ASN A 374 -16.44 -6.76 17.74
N GLY A 375 -15.96 -6.38 18.92
CA GLY A 375 -16.75 -5.83 20.01
C GLY A 375 -17.41 -6.83 20.93
N ASN A 376 -16.97 -8.08 20.96
CA ASN A 376 -17.57 -9.14 21.77
C ASN A 376 -16.97 -9.21 23.18
N ALA A 377 -15.91 -8.45 23.48
CA ALA A 377 -15.16 -8.49 24.73
C ALA A 377 -14.48 -9.83 25.05
N GLU A 378 -14.15 -10.62 24.03
CA GLU A 378 -13.44 -11.89 24.09
C GLU A 378 -12.18 -11.79 23.21
N GLN A 379 -11.08 -12.43 23.61
CA GLN A 379 -9.86 -12.50 22.81
C GLN A 379 -10.05 -13.46 21.63
N ASP A 380 -10.14 -12.93 20.42
CA ASP A 380 -10.27 -13.72 19.20
C ASP A 380 -8.96 -13.87 18.41
N ALA A 381 -8.90 -14.92 17.60
CA ALA A 381 -7.79 -15.12 16.66
C ALA A 381 -7.79 -14.00 15.61
N GLY A 382 -6.65 -13.31 15.46
CA GLY A 382 -6.49 -12.18 14.55
C GLY A 382 -6.66 -10.81 15.22
N GLU A 383 -7.02 -10.76 16.50
CA GLU A 383 -7.05 -9.50 17.25
C GLU A 383 -5.63 -9.10 17.70
N PRO A 384 -5.15 -7.91 17.32
CA PRO A 384 -3.79 -7.48 17.60
C PRO A 384 -3.62 -7.09 19.07
N GLY A 385 -2.38 -7.17 19.55
CA GLY A 385 -2.00 -6.62 20.85
C GLY A 385 -1.92 -5.10 20.83
N ILE A 386 -2.12 -4.45 21.98
CA ILE A 386 -1.97 -3.00 22.12
C ILE A 386 -0.72 -2.72 22.97
N PRO A 387 0.39 -2.24 22.38
CA PRO A 387 1.58 -1.85 23.12
C PRO A 387 1.40 -0.54 23.90
N GLY A 388 2.25 -0.35 24.91
CA GLY A 388 2.39 0.92 25.62
C GLY A 388 1.28 1.25 26.62
N ILE A 389 0.34 0.34 26.89
CA ILE A 389 -0.63 0.50 27.98
C ILE A 389 0.10 0.35 29.31
N GLY A 390 0.04 1.37 30.15
CA GLY A 390 0.67 1.34 31.46
C GLY A 390 -0.10 0.43 32.42
N VAL A 391 0.57 -0.53 33.04
CA VAL A 391 -0.05 -1.50 33.93
C VAL A 391 0.54 -1.37 35.33
N ASP A 392 -0.31 -1.15 36.34
CA ASP A 392 0.07 -1.12 37.75
C ASP A 392 -0.44 -2.37 38.47
N LEU A 393 0.44 -3.04 39.22
CA LEU A 393 0.04 -4.04 40.20
C LEU A 393 -0.18 -3.38 41.56
N ILE A 394 -1.37 -3.60 42.13
CA ILE A 394 -1.82 -3.00 43.39
C ILE A 394 -1.98 -4.09 44.43
N LEU A 395 -1.40 -3.88 45.61
CA LEU A 395 -1.59 -4.73 46.79
C LEU A 395 -2.13 -3.88 47.94
N SER A 396 -3.30 -4.24 48.48
CA SER A 396 -3.93 -3.49 49.59
C SER A 396 -4.00 -1.97 49.35
N SER A 397 -4.40 -1.58 48.13
CA SER A 397 -4.54 -0.19 47.66
C SER A 397 -3.23 0.60 47.47
N GLN A 398 -2.06 -0.05 47.54
CA GLN A 398 -0.78 0.55 47.20
C GLN A 398 -0.25 -0.06 45.89
N VAL A 399 0.20 0.78 44.95
CA VAL A 399 0.95 0.31 43.77
C VAL A 399 2.29 -0.25 44.24
N ILE A 400 2.56 -1.51 43.90
CA ILE A 400 3.78 -2.23 44.29
C ILE A 400 4.72 -2.52 43.12
N ALA A 401 4.21 -2.48 41.89
CA ALA A 401 4.98 -2.58 40.65
C ALA A 401 4.21 -1.92 39.51
N SER A 402 4.93 -1.49 38.48
CA SER A 402 4.36 -0.97 37.23
C SER A 402 5.18 -1.49 36.05
N THR A 403 4.53 -1.73 34.92
CA THR A 403 5.13 -2.10 33.63
C THR A 403 4.29 -1.53 32.48
N THR A 404 4.60 -1.86 31.23
CA THR A 404 3.83 -1.48 30.04
C THR A 404 3.66 -2.69 29.13
N SER A 405 2.53 -2.80 28.44
CA SER A 405 2.31 -3.84 27.44
C SER A 405 3.30 -3.74 26.27
N ASP A 406 3.69 -4.88 25.70
CA ASP A 406 4.54 -4.99 24.51
C ASP A 406 3.76 -5.03 23.19
N GLY A 407 4.46 -5.17 22.06
CA GLY A 407 3.85 -5.19 20.72
C GLY A 407 2.84 -6.31 20.49
N ALA A 408 2.94 -7.42 21.22
CA ALA A 408 1.95 -8.49 21.21
C ALA A 408 0.81 -8.25 22.22
N GLY A 409 0.88 -7.14 22.97
CA GLY A 409 -0.02 -6.80 24.06
C GLY A 409 0.37 -7.42 25.40
N GLY A 410 1.46 -8.19 25.45
CA GLY A 410 1.87 -8.93 26.63
C GLY A 410 2.35 -8.01 27.75
N TYR A 411 1.99 -8.32 29.00
CA TYR A 411 2.52 -7.61 30.17
C TYR A 411 2.63 -8.57 31.35
N HIS A 412 3.66 -8.38 32.19
CA HIS A 412 3.95 -9.35 33.25
C HIS A 412 4.58 -8.72 34.49
N PHE A 413 4.21 -9.24 35.66
CA PHE A 413 4.87 -8.97 36.95
C PHE A 413 5.41 -10.27 37.54
N LEU A 414 6.66 -10.26 38.01
CA LEU A 414 7.22 -11.36 38.78
C LEU A 414 7.31 -10.96 40.26
N VAL A 415 6.44 -11.53 41.10
CA VAL A 415 6.27 -11.09 42.49
C VAL A 415 6.49 -12.19 43.52
N GLU A 416 7.00 -11.80 44.69
CA GLU A 416 6.94 -12.65 45.88
C GLU A 416 5.49 -12.68 46.39
N PRO A 417 4.84 -13.86 46.48
CA PRO A 417 3.42 -13.94 46.81
C PRO A 417 3.17 -13.59 48.27
N GLN A 418 2.24 -12.65 48.51
CA GLN A 418 1.69 -12.35 49.83
C GLN A 418 0.33 -13.03 49.98
N TYR A 419 0.36 -14.27 50.46
CA TYR A 419 -0.83 -15.08 50.65
C TYR A 419 -1.85 -14.43 51.60
N GLY A 420 -3.13 -14.48 51.24
CA GLY A 420 -4.22 -13.91 52.04
C GLY A 420 -4.45 -12.40 51.86
N TYR A 421 -3.67 -11.74 51.00
CA TYR A 421 -3.90 -10.35 50.60
C TYR A 421 -4.51 -10.27 49.19
N SER A 422 -5.33 -9.24 48.96
CA SER A 422 -5.94 -8.98 47.65
C SER A 422 -5.01 -8.15 46.78
N TYR A 423 -4.76 -8.68 45.59
CA TYR A 423 -4.12 -8.00 44.47
C TYR A 423 -5.19 -7.42 43.55
N GLN A 424 -4.86 -6.35 42.83
CA GLN A 424 -5.63 -5.80 41.70
C GLN A 424 -4.64 -5.35 40.64
N VAL A 425 -5.07 -5.33 39.39
CA VAL A 425 -4.33 -4.70 38.29
C VAL A 425 -5.07 -3.45 37.87
N ARG A 426 -4.34 -2.38 37.54
CA ARG A 426 -4.89 -1.18 36.92
C ARG A 426 -4.20 -0.93 35.61
N PHE A 427 -4.99 -0.85 34.56
CA PHE A 427 -4.56 -0.46 33.23
C PHE A 427 -4.78 1.05 33.05
N ASN A 428 -3.78 1.73 32.49
CA ASN A 428 -3.73 3.16 32.30
C ASN A 428 -3.53 3.45 30.81
N ILE A 429 -4.57 3.97 30.16
CA ILE A 429 -4.52 4.37 28.75
C ILE A 429 -3.73 5.69 28.65
N PRO A 430 -2.64 5.74 27.87
CA PRO A 430 -1.84 6.96 27.72
C PRO A 430 -2.60 8.01 26.89
N ALA A 431 -2.23 9.28 27.04
CA ALA A 431 -2.98 10.41 26.46
C ALA A 431 -3.02 10.41 24.91
N ASN A 432 -2.03 9.81 24.25
CA ASN A 432 -2.03 9.62 22.79
C ASN A 432 -3.06 8.57 22.33
N LEU A 433 -3.50 7.68 23.21
CA LEU A 433 -4.52 6.65 22.95
C LEU A 433 -5.90 7.02 23.52
N HIS A 434 -6.19 8.32 23.68
CA HIS A 434 -7.42 8.80 24.34
C HIS A 434 -8.73 8.43 23.63
N THR A 435 -8.68 7.90 22.41
CA THR A 435 -9.85 7.35 21.68
C THR A 435 -10.16 5.90 22.03
N PHE A 436 -9.25 5.21 22.74
CA PHE A 436 -9.45 3.86 23.24
C PHE A 436 -10.18 3.87 24.60
N TYR A 437 -11.00 2.85 24.82
CA TYR A 437 -11.72 2.60 26.06
C TYR A 437 -11.79 1.10 26.32
N PHE A 438 -11.89 0.72 27.60
CA PHE A 438 -12.01 -0.68 27.99
C PHE A 438 -13.40 -1.25 27.60
N VAL A 439 -13.41 -2.46 27.07
CA VAL A 439 -14.64 -3.20 26.78
C VAL A 439 -15.27 -3.76 28.06
N SER A 440 -16.49 -4.27 27.96
CA SER A 440 -17.23 -4.77 29.13
C SER A 440 -16.49 -5.92 29.82
N ALA A 441 -16.40 -5.85 31.13
CA ALA A 441 -15.66 -6.83 31.90
C ALA A 441 -16.43 -8.14 32.13
N ASN A 442 -15.72 -9.26 32.19
CA ASN A 442 -16.17 -10.56 32.69
C ASN A 442 -17.34 -11.17 31.89
N LEU A 443 -17.27 -11.12 30.55
CA LEU A 443 -18.36 -11.55 29.65
C LEU A 443 -18.16 -12.93 29.00
N ALA A 444 -16.95 -13.48 29.01
CA ALA A 444 -16.62 -14.76 28.38
C ALA A 444 -15.92 -15.70 29.38
N ASP A 445 -15.07 -16.61 28.88
CA ASP A 445 -14.25 -17.46 29.74
C ASP A 445 -13.11 -16.62 30.34
N ASP A 446 -12.76 -16.86 31.60
CA ASP A 446 -11.83 -16.07 32.41
C ASP A 446 -10.40 -16.01 31.83
N ALA A 447 -10.08 -16.94 30.91
CA ALA A 447 -8.78 -16.98 30.24
C ALA A 447 -8.69 -16.09 28.98
N VAL A 448 -9.82 -15.51 28.54
CA VAL A 448 -9.91 -14.76 27.28
C VAL A 448 -10.82 -13.55 27.37
N ASP A 449 -11.44 -13.26 28.51
CA ASP A 449 -12.32 -12.11 28.67
C ASP A 449 -11.58 -10.89 29.21
N SER A 450 -12.26 -9.74 29.23
CA SER A 450 -11.69 -8.51 29.78
C SER A 450 -11.97 -8.43 31.29
N ASP A 451 -10.95 -8.14 32.09
CA ASP A 451 -11.05 -7.94 33.54
C ASP A 451 -11.30 -6.50 34.04
N PRO A 452 -10.70 -5.46 33.43
CA PRO A 452 -10.78 -4.13 34.02
C PRO A 452 -12.19 -3.57 33.95
N ASN A 453 -12.61 -2.92 35.04
CA ASN A 453 -13.83 -2.15 35.03
C ASN A 453 -13.77 -1.05 33.94
N PRO A 454 -14.77 -0.95 33.04
CA PRO A 454 -14.70 -0.04 31.89
C PRO A 454 -14.47 1.44 32.22
N ASP A 455 -14.97 1.88 33.38
CA ASP A 455 -14.89 3.29 33.80
C ASP A 455 -13.60 3.63 34.53
N THR A 456 -12.93 2.64 35.15
CA THR A 456 -11.79 2.89 36.04
C THR A 456 -10.49 2.24 35.59
N GLY A 457 -10.54 1.26 34.67
CA GLY A 457 -9.38 0.48 34.26
C GLY A 457 -8.85 -0.47 35.33
N VAL A 458 -9.55 -0.63 36.46
CA VAL A 458 -9.12 -1.46 37.59
C VAL A 458 -9.88 -2.78 37.61
N THR A 459 -9.15 -3.88 37.77
CA THR A 459 -9.73 -5.22 37.85
C THR A 459 -10.40 -5.48 39.20
N GLN A 460 -11.18 -6.56 39.26
CA GLN A 460 -11.60 -7.11 40.54
C GLN A 460 -10.40 -7.63 41.34
N GLY A 461 -10.57 -7.73 42.66
CA GLY A 461 -9.53 -8.22 43.55
C GLY A 461 -9.36 -9.73 43.47
N PHE A 462 -8.12 -10.20 43.32
CA PHE A 462 -7.77 -11.62 43.34
C PHE A 462 -6.75 -11.95 44.43
N THR A 463 -6.59 -13.23 44.76
CA THR A 463 -5.64 -13.70 45.79
C THR A 463 -4.79 -14.84 45.25
N LEU A 464 -3.49 -14.82 45.55
CA LEU A 464 -2.58 -15.91 45.20
C LEU A 464 -2.70 -17.06 46.20
N THR A 465 -2.51 -18.29 45.71
CA THR A 465 -2.55 -19.52 46.53
C THR A 465 -1.17 -20.17 46.67
N GLU A 466 -0.96 -20.92 47.75
CA GLU A 466 0.32 -21.58 48.01
C GLU A 466 0.64 -22.62 46.93
N GLY A 467 1.82 -22.51 46.32
CA GLY A 467 2.27 -23.41 45.25
C GLY A 467 1.86 -22.98 43.84
N GLN A 468 1.12 -21.88 43.69
CA GLN A 468 0.83 -21.27 42.40
C GLN A 468 2.10 -20.68 41.78
N SER A 469 2.37 -20.96 40.50
CA SER A 469 3.49 -20.38 39.75
C SER A 469 3.05 -19.20 38.88
N GLU A 470 1.80 -19.18 38.43
CA GLU A 470 1.28 -18.25 37.43
C GLU A 470 -0.17 -17.84 37.73
N TYR A 471 -0.52 -16.61 37.38
CA TYR A 471 -1.87 -16.05 37.32
C TYR A 471 -1.96 -15.21 36.04
N LEU A 472 -2.35 -15.85 34.94
CA LEU A 472 -2.33 -15.29 33.57
C LEU A 472 -3.74 -15.10 32.99
N ASN A 473 -4.71 -14.89 33.87
CA ASN A 473 -6.11 -14.63 33.51
C ASN A 473 -6.44 -13.16 33.84
N ILE A 474 -5.50 -12.25 33.63
CA ILE A 474 -5.77 -10.82 33.82
C ILE A 474 -5.55 -10.13 32.49
N ASP A 475 -6.64 -9.79 31.84
CA ASP A 475 -6.65 -9.44 30.44
C ASP A 475 -7.41 -8.13 30.27
N ALA A 476 -6.93 -7.25 29.40
CA ALA A 476 -7.59 -5.98 29.10
C ALA A 476 -7.94 -5.84 27.62
N GLY A 477 -9.22 -5.99 27.32
CA GLY A 477 -9.76 -5.70 26.00
C GLY A 477 -10.01 -4.20 25.89
N LEU A 478 -9.46 -3.56 24.86
CA LEU A 478 -9.78 -2.19 24.52
C LEU A 478 -10.40 -2.14 23.15
N ARG A 479 -11.26 -1.13 22.97
CA ARG A 479 -11.79 -0.76 21.67
C ARG A 479 -11.60 0.73 21.47
N HIS A 480 -11.40 1.17 20.23
CA HIS A 480 -11.44 2.60 19.94
C HIS A 480 -12.86 3.01 19.50
N SER A 481 -13.26 4.23 19.85
CA SER A 481 -14.43 4.87 19.27
C SER A 481 -14.01 6.22 18.76
N ILE A 482 -14.19 6.43 17.46
CA ILE A 482 -14.06 7.76 16.88
C ILE A 482 -15.41 8.45 17.03
N ARG A 483 -15.43 9.61 17.68
CA ARG A 483 -16.64 10.40 17.86
C ARG A 483 -16.57 11.67 17.03
N ILE A 484 -17.51 11.82 16.10
CA ILE A 484 -17.68 13.06 15.35
C ILE A 484 -18.50 14.02 16.20
N GLU A 485 -17.85 15.06 16.74
CA GLU A 485 -18.47 16.08 17.58
C GLU A 485 -18.90 17.32 16.79
N GLY A 486 -19.57 18.25 17.45
CA GLY A 486 -20.04 19.48 16.83
C GLY A 486 -21.26 19.32 15.93
N ILE A 487 -21.99 18.20 16.04
CA ILE A 487 -23.25 18.01 15.31
C ILE A 487 -24.29 19.01 15.83
N ARG A 488 -25.10 19.53 14.92
CA ARG A 488 -25.98 20.67 15.17
C ARG A 488 -27.33 20.57 14.49
N SER A 489 -28.11 21.61 14.69
CA SER A 489 -29.51 21.65 14.30
C SER A 489 -29.75 21.51 12.80
N GLY A 490 -30.83 20.81 12.45
CA GLY A 490 -31.35 20.63 11.09
C GLY A 490 -31.67 21.93 10.35
N ARG A 491 -31.67 21.85 9.02
CA ARG A 491 -32.02 22.91 8.07
C ARG A 491 -32.87 22.33 6.93
N LEU A 492 -33.74 23.14 6.32
CA LEU A 492 -34.65 22.68 5.25
C LEU A 492 -33.90 22.10 4.05
N VAL A 493 -32.77 22.71 3.67
CA VAL A 493 -31.92 22.24 2.57
C VAL A 493 -31.43 20.79 2.76
N TYR A 494 -31.38 20.27 3.98
CA TYR A 494 -30.95 18.89 4.25
C TYR A 494 -31.91 17.86 3.67
N GLU A 495 -33.19 18.18 3.60
CA GLU A 495 -34.21 17.32 2.99
C GLU A 495 -33.95 17.14 1.50
N VAL A 496 -33.58 18.23 0.83
CA VAL A 496 -33.28 18.24 -0.59
C VAL A 496 -31.94 17.55 -0.86
N MET A 497 -30.90 17.89 -0.09
CA MET A 497 -29.58 17.29 -0.24
C MET A 497 -29.65 15.78 -0.02
N ARG A 498 -30.11 15.30 1.15
CA ARG A 498 -30.21 13.86 1.41
C ARG A 498 -31.05 13.14 0.32
N GLY A 499 -32.10 13.79 -0.20
CA GLY A 499 -32.99 13.21 -1.20
C GLY A 499 -32.27 12.87 -2.51
N TYR A 500 -31.34 13.70 -2.96
CA TYR A 500 -30.54 13.41 -4.16
C TYR A 500 -29.56 12.25 -4.00
N PHE A 501 -29.25 11.84 -2.78
CA PHE A 501 -28.39 10.68 -2.50
C PHE A 501 -29.18 9.46 -2.03
N GLU A 502 -30.52 9.54 -2.01
CA GLU A 502 -31.39 8.58 -1.32
C GLU A 502 -30.87 8.28 0.11
N GLY A 503 -30.32 9.34 0.72
CA GLY A 503 -29.54 9.32 1.92
C GLY A 503 -30.35 9.66 3.16
N CYS A 504 -29.61 9.70 4.26
CA CYS A 504 -30.15 9.93 5.59
C CYS A 504 -29.41 11.10 6.27
N THR A 505 -30.06 11.74 7.25
CA THR A 505 -29.52 12.94 7.92
C THR A 505 -29.47 12.76 9.44
N VAL A 506 -28.31 13.03 10.04
CA VAL A 506 -28.10 13.09 11.49
C VAL A 506 -27.95 14.54 11.94
N ILE A 507 -28.69 14.91 12.98
CA ILE A 507 -28.72 16.28 13.54
C ILE A 507 -28.74 16.25 15.06
N ALA A 508 -28.48 17.41 15.68
CA ALA A 508 -28.72 17.66 17.09
C ALA A 508 -29.89 18.63 17.24
N GLY A 509 -31.12 18.12 17.05
CA GLY A 509 -32.36 18.88 17.08
C GLY A 509 -32.61 19.77 15.86
N ALA A 510 -33.69 20.53 15.86
CA ALA A 510 -34.04 21.52 14.83
C ALA A 510 -35.13 22.45 15.36
N ASP A 511 -35.34 23.59 14.68
CA ASP A 511 -36.54 24.39 14.89
C ASP A 511 -37.79 23.52 14.60
N PRO A 512 -38.87 23.56 15.40
CA PRO A 512 -40.04 22.70 15.20
C PRO A 512 -40.67 22.81 13.81
N THR A 513 -40.62 23.98 13.17
CA THR A 513 -41.14 24.19 11.82
C THR A 513 -40.27 23.54 10.75
N VAL A 514 -38.96 23.46 11.00
CA VAL A 514 -38.00 22.75 10.14
C VAL A 514 -38.11 21.25 10.38
N LEU A 515 -38.15 20.80 11.64
CA LEU A 515 -38.22 19.39 12.01
C LEU A 515 -39.46 18.70 11.44
N ALA A 516 -40.57 19.42 11.29
CA ALA A 516 -41.79 18.91 10.67
C ALA A 516 -41.67 18.66 9.15
N GLN A 517 -40.61 19.15 8.51
CA GLN A 517 -40.42 19.13 7.05
C GLN A 517 -39.18 18.35 6.60
N ILE A 518 -38.36 17.86 7.54
CA ILE A 518 -37.15 17.10 7.22
C ILE A 518 -37.25 15.68 7.79
N GLN A 519 -36.72 14.70 7.07
CA GLN A 519 -36.53 13.36 7.63
C GLN A 519 -35.17 13.25 8.31
N VAL A 520 -35.17 12.60 9.47
CA VAL A 520 -33.99 12.43 10.34
C VAL A 520 -33.90 10.97 10.72
N CYS A 521 -32.74 10.35 10.50
CA CYS A 521 -32.51 8.94 10.81
C CYS A 521 -31.98 8.73 12.23
N ALA A 522 -31.18 9.68 12.74
CA ALA A 522 -30.65 9.63 14.09
C ALA A 522 -30.50 11.04 14.67
N GLN A 523 -30.62 11.13 16.00
CA GLN A 523 -30.27 12.31 16.76
C GLN A 523 -28.89 12.10 17.37
N ALA A 524 -27.99 13.06 17.18
CA ALA A 524 -26.70 13.07 17.85
C ALA A 524 -26.90 13.27 19.35
N ALA A 525 -26.15 12.53 20.17
CA ALA A 525 -26.22 12.59 21.62
C ALA A 525 -25.15 13.56 22.15
N SER A 526 -25.50 14.34 23.18
CA SER A 526 -24.57 15.24 23.86
C SER A 526 -23.72 14.47 24.87
N SER A 527 -22.39 14.56 24.79
CA SER A 527 -21.48 14.07 25.84
C SER A 527 -21.48 14.99 27.08
N ASP A 528 -21.79 16.28 26.90
CA ASP A 528 -22.08 17.24 27.96
C ASP A 528 -23.36 18.00 27.61
N THR A 529 -24.30 18.08 28.55
CA THR A 529 -25.57 18.80 28.36
C THR A 529 -25.45 20.32 28.54
N ASN A 530 -24.32 20.80 29.07
CA ASN A 530 -24.01 22.22 29.25
C ASN A 530 -23.17 22.79 28.10
N ASP A 531 -22.50 21.95 27.34
CA ASP A 531 -21.81 22.36 26.12
C ASP A 531 -22.66 21.99 24.91
N ILE A 532 -23.13 23.01 24.21
CA ILE A 532 -23.82 22.78 22.95
C ILE A 532 -22.88 22.03 21.97
N GLY A 533 -21.57 22.28 21.99
CA GLY A 533 -20.49 21.65 21.17
C GLY A 533 -20.45 20.13 21.24
N ALA A 534 -20.77 19.59 22.40
CA ALA A 534 -20.59 18.19 22.77
C ALA A 534 -21.56 17.20 22.10
N ALA A 535 -22.51 17.69 21.28
CA ALA A 535 -23.37 16.82 20.50
C ALA A 535 -22.57 16.12 19.39
N GLY A 536 -22.58 14.79 19.40
CA GLY A 536 -21.82 13.98 18.45
C GLY A 536 -22.42 12.61 18.19
N ILE A 537 -21.77 11.86 17.30
CA ILE A 537 -22.09 10.48 16.98
C ILE A 537 -20.80 9.67 16.88
N ASP A 538 -20.80 8.47 17.44
CA ASP A 538 -19.70 7.52 17.27
C ASP A 538 -19.74 6.96 15.85
N VAL A 539 -18.57 6.75 15.24
CA VAL A 539 -18.45 6.25 13.86
C VAL A 539 -19.13 4.89 13.71
N THR A 540 -18.99 4.00 14.68
CA THR A 540 -19.72 2.71 14.68
C THR A 540 -21.24 2.89 14.61
N LYS A 541 -21.79 3.92 15.28
CA LYS A 541 -23.21 4.25 15.19
C LYS A 541 -23.56 4.91 13.85
N LEU A 542 -22.65 5.71 13.30
CA LEU A 542 -22.81 6.30 11.96
C LEU A 542 -22.89 5.22 10.88
N GLU A 543 -22.03 4.21 10.93
CA GLU A 543 -22.09 3.05 10.04
C GLU A 543 -23.38 2.26 10.23
N GLU A 544 -23.84 2.05 11.46
CA GLU A 544 -25.13 1.37 11.71
C GLU A 544 -26.29 2.15 11.06
N VAL A 545 -26.26 3.48 11.13
CA VAL A 545 -27.23 4.34 10.44
C VAL A 545 -27.12 4.18 8.91
N ALA A 546 -25.91 4.10 8.36
CA ALA A 546 -25.68 3.87 6.94
C ALA A 546 -26.21 2.51 6.47
N LYS A 547 -25.86 1.44 7.19
CA LYS A 547 -26.33 0.06 6.97
C LYS A 547 -27.86 -0.04 7.02
N ASN A 548 -28.49 0.62 8.00
CA ASN A 548 -29.94 0.61 8.15
C ASN A 548 -30.69 1.45 7.10
N ASN A 549 -30.08 2.53 6.56
CA ASN A 549 -30.72 3.39 5.58
C ASN A 549 -31.16 2.63 4.31
N ILE A 550 -30.36 1.66 3.85
CA ILE A 550 -30.66 0.89 2.63
C ILE A 550 -31.89 -0.01 2.76
N SER A 551 -32.22 -0.47 3.98
CA SER A 551 -33.42 -1.29 4.21
C SER A 551 -34.73 -0.57 3.87
N ILE A 552 -34.71 0.77 3.80
CA ILE A 552 -35.89 1.61 3.57
C ILE A 552 -36.08 1.93 2.08
N TYR A 553 -34.99 2.12 1.32
CA TYR A 553 -35.03 2.65 -0.05
C TYR A 553 -34.40 1.74 -1.12
N GLY A 554 -33.72 0.66 -0.72
CA GLY A 554 -32.85 -0.12 -1.60
C GLY A 554 -31.50 0.58 -1.85
N PRO A 555 -30.56 -0.07 -2.56
CA PRO A 555 -29.25 0.52 -2.85
C PRO A 555 -29.40 1.79 -3.68
N PRO A 556 -28.78 2.93 -3.28
CA PRO A 556 -28.89 4.19 -3.99
C PRO A 556 -28.17 4.09 -5.35
N ASN A 557 -28.70 4.76 -6.37
CA ASN A 557 -27.93 4.98 -7.60
C ASN A 557 -27.17 6.30 -7.47
N LEU A 558 -25.88 6.23 -7.15
CA LEU A 558 -25.02 7.40 -6.91
C LEU A 558 -24.27 7.88 -8.16
N THR A 559 -24.56 7.30 -9.33
CA THR A 559 -23.96 7.70 -10.61
C THR A 559 -24.47 9.07 -11.08
N GLY A 560 -23.77 9.68 -12.02
CA GLY A 560 -24.18 10.91 -12.69
C GLY A 560 -23.06 11.92 -12.91
N ASN A 561 -21.92 11.77 -12.23
CA ASN A 561 -20.78 12.67 -12.38
C ASN A 561 -19.62 11.97 -13.08
N LEU A 562 -18.97 12.71 -13.98
CA LEU A 562 -17.76 12.27 -14.68
C LEU A 562 -16.54 12.67 -13.84
N PHE A 563 -15.57 11.77 -13.71
CA PHE A 563 -14.28 12.04 -13.08
C PHE A 563 -13.16 11.84 -14.10
N GLN A 564 -12.20 12.74 -14.16
CA GLN A 564 -11.01 12.65 -15.01
C GLN A 564 -9.78 13.21 -14.33
N VAL A 565 -8.64 12.51 -14.48
CA VAL A 565 -7.35 12.95 -13.93
C VAL A 565 -6.90 14.25 -14.60
N ALA A 566 -7.01 14.33 -15.93
CA ALA A 566 -6.68 15.54 -16.67
C ALA A 566 -7.72 16.65 -16.43
N PRO A 567 -7.30 17.91 -16.25
CA PRO A 567 -8.23 19.03 -16.12
C PRO A 567 -8.92 19.33 -17.47
N PRO A 568 -10.17 19.84 -17.45
CA PRO A 568 -10.89 20.20 -18.66
C PRO A 568 -10.31 21.43 -19.37
N ASP A 569 -10.56 21.53 -20.68
CA ASP A 569 -10.14 22.68 -21.48
C ASP A 569 -10.85 23.98 -21.06
N GLY A 570 -10.18 25.12 -21.26
CA GLY A 570 -10.77 26.45 -21.09
C GLY A 570 -10.75 27.00 -19.67
N CYS A 571 -10.16 26.27 -18.72
CA CYS A 571 -9.91 26.77 -17.36
C CYS A 571 -8.75 27.78 -17.34
N VAL A 572 -8.71 28.60 -16.29
CA VAL A 572 -7.67 29.63 -16.07
C VAL A 572 -7.01 29.44 -14.71
N PRO A 573 -5.79 29.97 -14.48
CA PRO A 573 -5.10 29.81 -13.19
C PRO A 573 -5.94 30.23 -11.98
N ALA A 574 -5.87 29.45 -10.91
CA ALA A 574 -6.52 29.67 -9.62
C ALA A 574 -5.68 29.06 -8.49
N ASN A 575 -4.59 29.73 -8.13
CA ASN A 575 -3.73 29.33 -7.01
C ASN A 575 -4.45 29.46 -5.66
N SER A 576 -5.42 30.38 -5.56
CA SER A 576 -6.16 30.61 -4.32
C SER A 576 -7.62 31.03 -4.53
N LEU A 577 -8.44 30.81 -3.51
CA LEU A 577 -9.80 31.34 -3.40
C LEU A 577 -10.06 31.85 -1.98
N THR A 578 -10.50 33.10 -1.85
CA THR A 578 -11.02 33.63 -0.58
C THR A 578 -12.55 33.72 -0.62
N MET A 579 -13.21 33.02 0.29
CA MET A 579 -14.65 33.10 0.53
C MET A 579 -14.95 34.05 1.69
N PHE A 580 -15.70 35.11 1.42
CA PHE A 580 -16.13 36.07 2.44
C PHE A 580 -17.62 35.91 2.74
N TYR A 581 -17.96 35.45 3.96
CA TYR A 581 -19.32 35.48 4.49
C TYR A 581 -19.50 36.64 5.48
N ASN A 582 -18.65 36.74 6.50
CA ASN A 582 -18.53 37.89 7.38
C ASN A 582 -17.07 38.06 7.86
N VAL A 583 -16.77 39.08 8.67
CA VAL A 583 -15.39 39.31 9.16
C VAL A 583 -14.84 38.17 10.02
N ASN A 584 -15.67 37.47 10.78
CA ASN A 584 -15.30 36.37 11.69
C ASN A 584 -15.45 34.98 11.03
N ASN A 585 -15.85 34.93 9.77
CA ASN A 585 -16.15 33.72 9.03
C ASN A 585 -15.75 33.90 7.57
N GLN A 586 -14.49 33.58 7.32
CA GLN A 586 -13.85 33.63 6.03
C GLN A 586 -13.07 32.34 5.85
N THR A 587 -13.25 31.71 4.69
CA THR A 587 -12.49 30.53 4.29
C THR A 587 -11.52 30.94 3.22
N TYR A 588 -10.27 30.52 3.35
CA TYR A 588 -9.24 30.72 2.34
C TYR A 588 -8.79 29.34 1.84
N TRP A 589 -8.62 29.21 0.53
CA TRP A 589 -8.17 28.00 -0.12
C TRP A 589 -6.87 28.30 -0.85
N SER A 590 -5.88 27.43 -0.69
CA SER A 590 -4.62 27.49 -1.44
C SER A 590 -4.36 26.16 -2.12
N TYR A 591 -4.08 26.18 -3.42
CA TYR A 591 -3.67 24.97 -4.13
C TYR A 591 -2.27 24.55 -3.69
N ASP A 592 -2.12 23.28 -3.33
CA ASP A 592 -0.84 22.65 -3.06
C ASP A 592 -0.54 21.63 -4.16
N GLU A 593 0.57 21.81 -4.86
CA GLU A 593 0.93 20.99 -6.01
C GLU A 593 1.36 19.57 -5.61
N ALA A 594 1.98 19.41 -4.43
CA ALA A 594 2.43 18.12 -3.94
C ALA A 594 1.25 17.24 -3.49
N ALA A 595 0.27 17.84 -2.81
CA ALA A 595 -0.99 17.19 -2.47
C ALA A 595 -1.92 17.04 -3.68
N GLY A 596 -1.73 17.83 -4.74
CA GLY A 596 -2.63 17.87 -5.90
C GLY A 596 -4.04 18.38 -5.55
N ALA A 597 -4.19 19.12 -4.45
CA ALA A 597 -5.48 19.49 -3.87
C ALA A 597 -5.47 20.90 -3.28
N TYR A 598 -6.64 21.45 -2.97
CA TYR A 598 -6.76 22.74 -2.28
C TYR A 598 -6.80 22.54 -0.78
N ILE A 599 -5.85 23.16 -0.08
CA ILE A 599 -5.79 23.21 1.37
C ILE A 599 -6.75 24.26 1.89
N ARG A 600 -7.62 23.85 2.83
CA ARG A 600 -8.58 24.73 3.50
C ARG A 600 -7.91 25.47 4.66
N HIS A 601 -8.13 26.77 4.71
CA HIS A 601 -7.80 27.64 5.82
C HIS A 601 -9.05 28.36 6.30
N GLN A 602 -9.09 28.70 7.57
CA GLN A 602 -10.19 29.41 8.18
C GLN A 602 -9.67 30.42 9.18
N ASN A 603 -10.31 31.58 9.23
CA ASN A 603 -10.02 32.55 10.26
C ASN A 603 -10.54 32.12 11.64
N THR A 604 -9.80 32.51 12.67
CA THR A 604 -10.25 32.29 14.05
C THR A 604 -11.23 33.38 14.46
N TYR A 605 -12.17 33.02 15.34
CA TYR A 605 -13.13 33.98 15.87
C TYR A 605 -12.46 35.12 16.67
N LEU A 606 -11.34 34.82 17.34
CA LEU A 606 -10.63 35.78 18.19
C LEU A 606 -9.61 36.63 17.41
N ALA A 607 -9.14 36.15 16.25
CA ALA A 607 -8.22 36.85 15.37
C ALA A 607 -8.69 36.71 13.91
N PRO A 608 -9.72 37.47 13.49
CA PRO A 608 -10.36 37.35 12.18
C PRO A 608 -9.43 37.65 10.99
N ASP A 609 -8.31 38.34 11.23
CA ASP A 609 -7.27 38.66 10.25
C ASP A 609 -6.22 37.55 10.11
N VAL A 610 -6.22 36.55 11.00
CA VAL A 610 -5.30 35.40 10.98
C VAL A 610 -6.02 34.21 10.37
N GLN A 611 -5.50 33.71 9.25
CA GLN A 611 -5.94 32.48 8.62
C GLN A 611 -5.10 31.32 9.15
N GLU A 612 -5.76 30.29 9.66
CA GLU A 612 -5.11 29.06 10.13
C GLU A 612 -5.52 27.91 9.22
N VAL A 613 -4.58 26.98 8.96
CA VAL A 613 -4.88 25.74 8.27
C VAL A 613 -5.97 25.01 9.05
N SER A 614 -7.07 24.68 8.38
CA SER A 614 -8.06 23.78 8.97
C SER A 614 -7.47 22.38 8.95
N SER A 615 -7.34 21.74 10.10
CA SER A 615 -6.86 20.37 10.22
C SER A 615 -7.98 19.41 10.62
N GLU A 616 -7.76 18.13 10.38
CA GLU A 616 -8.52 17.03 10.97
C GLU A 616 -8.13 16.86 12.45
N SER A 617 -9.11 16.70 13.32
CA SER A 617 -8.86 16.59 14.77
C SER A 617 -8.18 15.28 15.15
N LEU A 618 -8.39 14.22 14.36
CA LEU A 618 -7.88 12.87 14.63
C LEU A 618 -6.37 12.74 14.42
N ASN A 619 -5.84 13.36 13.37
CA ASN A 619 -4.45 13.18 12.95
C ASN A 619 -3.67 14.50 12.77
N GLY A 620 -4.34 15.66 12.90
CA GLY A 620 -3.73 16.98 12.72
C GLY A 620 -3.39 17.34 11.27
N GLN A 621 -3.69 16.48 10.31
CA GLN A 621 -3.38 16.70 8.90
C GLN A 621 -4.26 17.83 8.33
N PRO A 622 -3.74 18.65 7.40
CA PRO A 622 -4.53 19.66 6.71
C PRO A 622 -5.76 19.05 6.03
N LEU A 623 -6.89 19.78 6.07
CA LEU A 623 -8.04 19.45 5.24
C LEU A 623 -7.75 19.87 3.80
N ALA A 624 -7.66 18.89 2.91
CA ALA A 624 -7.39 19.06 1.49
C ALA A 624 -8.57 18.51 0.67
N PHE A 625 -8.94 19.20 -0.41
CA PHE A 625 -10.00 18.76 -1.31
C PHE A 625 -9.58 18.95 -2.77
N GLU A 626 -9.73 17.91 -3.58
CA GLU A 626 -9.37 17.91 -5.00
C GLU A 626 -10.28 18.82 -5.84
N ASN A 627 -11.52 19.01 -5.38
CA ASN A 627 -12.52 19.86 -6.02
C ASN A 627 -13.11 20.84 -5.01
N VAL A 628 -13.06 22.15 -5.31
CA VAL A 628 -13.71 23.21 -4.52
C VAL A 628 -14.66 24.01 -5.40
N LEU A 629 -15.94 24.09 -5.02
CA LEU A 629 -16.99 24.71 -5.83
C LEU A 629 -17.52 25.98 -5.16
N VAL A 630 -17.75 27.01 -5.97
CA VAL A 630 -18.68 28.09 -5.64
C VAL A 630 -19.98 27.85 -6.40
N TYR A 631 -20.99 27.35 -5.69
CA TYR A 631 -22.26 26.87 -6.21
C TYR A 631 -23.33 27.97 -6.09
N PHE A 632 -23.75 28.53 -7.22
CA PHE A 632 -24.72 29.63 -7.24
C PHE A 632 -26.15 29.09 -7.29
N VAL A 633 -26.92 29.36 -6.24
CA VAL A 633 -28.30 28.87 -6.08
C VAL A 633 -29.16 29.90 -5.37
N ALA A 634 -30.45 29.99 -5.72
CA ALA A 634 -31.33 30.96 -5.09
C ALA A 634 -31.63 30.57 -3.63
N HIS A 635 -31.49 31.52 -2.72
CA HIS A 635 -31.85 31.38 -1.31
C HIS A 635 -33.06 32.27 -1.02
N GLU A 636 -33.98 31.80 -0.19
CA GLU A 636 -35.16 32.56 0.21
C GLU A 636 -35.28 32.57 1.74
N GLN A 637 -35.35 33.76 2.32
CA GLN A 637 -35.59 33.91 3.76
C GLN A 637 -37.05 33.64 4.11
N LEU A 638 -37.31 32.68 4.98
CA LEU A 638 -38.68 32.25 5.34
C LEU A 638 -39.18 32.80 6.68
N ASN A 639 -38.29 33.36 7.52
CA ASN A 639 -38.68 33.94 8.80
C ASN A 639 -38.10 35.34 9.00
N THR A 640 -38.75 36.17 9.82
CA THR A 640 -38.29 37.55 10.08
C THR A 640 -36.99 37.63 10.86
N ALA A 641 -36.60 36.55 11.55
CA ALA A 641 -35.33 36.47 12.28
C ALA A 641 -34.12 36.24 11.37
N GLY A 642 -34.33 35.84 10.11
CA GLY A 642 -33.21 35.58 9.19
C GLY A 642 -32.39 34.36 9.57
N THR A 643 -33.04 33.31 10.04
CA THR A 643 -32.39 32.06 10.49
C THR A 643 -32.95 30.81 9.82
N ILE A 644 -34.07 30.94 9.10
CA ILE A 644 -34.69 29.87 8.32
C ILE A 644 -34.69 30.28 6.86
N PHE A 645 -34.01 29.49 6.04
CA PHE A 645 -33.86 29.71 4.60
C PHE A 645 -34.30 28.47 3.84
N ASN A 646 -34.90 28.70 2.67
CA ASN A 646 -34.92 27.70 1.62
C ASN A 646 -33.74 27.90 0.67
N VAL A 647 -33.19 26.81 0.15
CA VAL A 647 -32.17 26.81 -0.91
C VAL A 647 -32.77 26.06 -2.09
N HIS A 648 -33.14 26.78 -3.14
CA HIS A 648 -33.97 26.28 -4.24
C HIS A 648 -33.14 25.45 -5.22
N MET A 649 -33.00 24.15 -4.94
CA MET A 649 -32.19 23.19 -5.71
C MET A 649 -33.04 22.19 -6.49
N GLU A 650 -34.36 22.24 -6.37
CA GLU A 650 -35.28 21.24 -6.89
C GLU A 650 -35.57 21.46 -8.37
N SER A 651 -35.34 20.43 -9.20
CA SER A 651 -35.69 20.42 -10.63
C SER A 651 -35.22 21.65 -11.41
N THR A 652 -33.98 22.08 -11.17
CA THR A 652 -33.45 23.32 -11.75
C THR A 652 -31.97 23.17 -12.14
N THR A 653 -31.42 24.24 -12.70
CA THR A 653 -30.02 24.31 -13.13
C THR A 653 -29.42 25.63 -12.67
N GLY A 654 -28.10 25.65 -12.46
CA GLY A 654 -27.39 26.88 -12.14
C GLY A 654 -25.93 26.84 -12.54
N ARG A 655 -25.23 27.94 -12.26
CA ARG A 655 -23.80 28.07 -12.56
C ARG A 655 -22.98 27.60 -11.36
N VAL A 656 -21.78 27.14 -11.65
CA VAL A 656 -20.76 26.83 -10.65
C VAL A 656 -19.39 27.28 -11.14
N LYS A 657 -18.54 27.74 -10.21
CA LYS A 657 -17.11 27.88 -10.44
C LYS A 657 -16.42 26.70 -9.76
N LEU A 658 -15.79 25.84 -10.54
CA LEU A 658 -15.05 24.68 -10.04
C LEU A 658 -13.57 25.04 -9.99
N LEU A 659 -12.94 24.82 -8.85
CA LEU A 659 -11.51 24.87 -8.67
C LEU A 659 -10.95 23.44 -8.53
N ARG A 660 -9.94 23.12 -9.33
CA ARG A 660 -9.18 21.86 -9.32
C ARG A 660 -7.83 22.08 -10.01
N ASP A 661 -6.80 21.33 -9.64
CA ASP A 661 -5.49 21.36 -10.31
C ASP A 661 -4.84 22.76 -10.42
N GLY A 662 -5.08 23.65 -9.45
CA GLY A 662 -4.60 25.04 -9.50
C GLY A 662 -5.30 25.89 -10.57
N LEU A 663 -6.48 25.47 -11.05
CA LEU A 663 -7.26 26.10 -12.10
C LEU A 663 -8.69 26.38 -11.62
N VAL A 664 -9.35 27.37 -12.22
CA VAL A 664 -10.80 27.58 -12.11
C VAL A 664 -11.47 27.44 -13.47
N CYS A 665 -12.59 26.73 -13.48
CA CYS A 665 -13.38 26.42 -14.67
C CYS A 665 -14.81 26.94 -14.52
N ASP A 666 -15.40 27.37 -15.63
CA ASP A 666 -16.84 27.62 -15.73
C ASP A 666 -17.58 26.30 -15.99
N ALA A 667 -18.53 25.97 -15.11
CA ALA A 667 -19.39 24.80 -15.26
C ALA A 667 -20.82 25.11 -14.78
N TYR A 668 -21.69 24.12 -14.93
CA TYR A 668 -23.10 24.19 -14.56
C TYR A 668 -23.47 23.00 -13.70
N TRP A 669 -24.48 23.17 -12.85
CA TRP A 669 -25.09 22.08 -12.10
C TRP A 669 -26.52 21.86 -12.57
N SER A 670 -27.00 20.62 -12.48
CA SER A 670 -28.36 20.24 -12.85
C SER A 670 -28.93 19.22 -11.88
N THR A 671 -30.18 19.48 -11.47
CA THR A 671 -31.05 18.54 -10.76
C THR A 671 -32.31 18.21 -11.56
N VAL A 672 -32.34 18.58 -12.84
CA VAL A 672 -33.46 18.30 -13.73
C VAL A 672 -33.49 16.81 -14.08
N ASN A 673 -34.59 16.13 -13.78
CA ASN A 673 -34.76 14.69 -14.04
C ASN A 673 -34.35 14.28 -15.47
N GLY A 674 -33.37 13.38 -15.55
CA GLY A 674 -32.97 12.67 -16.76
C GLY A 674 -33.91 11.49 -17.04
N GLU A 675 -33.47 10.55 -17.88
CA GLU A 675 -34.26 9.35 -18.22
C GLU A 675 -34.44 8.44 -17.01
N TYR A 676 -33.34 8.12 -16.29
CA TYR A 676 -33.39 7.31 -15.07
C TYR A 676 -34.42 7.81 -14.05
N GLU A 677 -34.42 9.11 -13.73
CA GLU A 677 -35.34 9.66 -12.73
C GLU A 677 -36.80 9.64 -13.21
N LYS A 678 -37.04 9.78 -14.51
CA LYS A 678 -38.38 9.70 -15.10
C LYS A 678 -38.90 8.27 -15.13
N ASP A 679 -38.02 7.30 -15.42
CA ASP A 679 -38.40 5.90 -15.59
C ASP A 679 -38.57 5.18 -14.25
N THR A 680 -37.71 5.49 -13.28
CA THR A 680 -37.71 4.82 -11.96
C THR A 680 -38.45 5.60 -10.88
N GLY A 681 -38.61 6.92 -11.06
CA GLY A 681 -39.10 7.82 -10.01
C GLY A 681 -38.11 8.04 -8.86
N ARG A 682 -36.88 7.49 -8.97
CA ARG A 682 -35.80 7.65 -7.99
C ARG A 682 -34.88 8.79 -8.41
N THR A 683 -34.28 9.47 -7.46
CA THR A 683 -33.35 10.58 -7.69
C THR A 683 -31.91 10.08 -7.79
N ARG A 684 -31.06 10.88 -8.44
CA ARG A 684 -29.60 10.72 -8.42
C ARG A 684 -28.94 11.99 -7.90
N PRO A 685 -27.64 11.94 -7.53
CA PRO A 685 -26.90 13.10 -7.10
C PRO A 685 -26.94 14.26 -8.10
N ILE A 686 -26.62 15.46 -7.61
CA ILE A 686 -26.48 16.66 -8.43
C ILE A 686 -25.42 16.39 -9.50
N ARG A 687 -25.73 16.74 -10.75
CA ARG A 687 -24.83 16.50 -11.90
C ARG A 687 -24.13 17.77 -12.34
N PHE A 688 -22.83 17.68 -12.58
CA PHE A 688 -22.04 18.78 -13.15
C PHE A 688 -21.93 18.64 -14.67
N THR A 689 -22.12 19.76 -15.37
CA THR A 689 -22.27 19.79 -16.83
C THR A 689 -21.60 21.02 -17.44
N TYR A 690 -21.24 20.92 -18.73
CA TYR A 690 -20.98 22.07 -19.56
C TYR A 690 -22.29 22.82 -19.87
N ALA A 691 -22.18 24.00 -20.49
CA ALA A 691 -23.33 24.83 -20.85
C ALA A 691 -24.33 24.13 -21.79
N ASP A 692 -23.89 23.14 -22.55
CA ASP A 692 -24.72 22.34 -23.46
C ASP A 692 -25.37 21.12 -22.79
N GLY A 693 -25.11 20.90 -21.49
CA GLY A 693 -25.65 19.79 -20.70
C GLY A 693 -24.83 18.51 -20.76
N THR A 694 -23.72 18.47 -21.49
CA THR A 694 -22.80 17.32 -21.46
C THR A 694 -22.09 17.23 -20.10
N PRO A 695 -21.74 16.03 -19.60
CA PRO A 695 -21.07 15.86 -18.31
C PRO A 695 -19.76 16.65 -18.22
N PHE A 696 -19.56 17.34 -17.11
CA PHE A 696 -18.34 18.08 -16.82
C PHE A 696 -17.44 17.26 -15.88
N PRO A 697 -16.15 17.07 -16.18
CA PRO A 697 -15.28 16.22 -15.38
C PRO A 697 -14.80 16.88 -14.08
N LEU A 698 -15.12 16.26 -12.95
CA LEU A 698 -14.46 16.50 -11.66
C LEU A 698 -13.10 15.79 -11.61
N LYS A 699 -12.22 16.20 -10.70
CA LYS A 699 -11.00 15.44 -10.38
C LYS A 699 -11.39 14.25 -9.50
N PRO A 700 -10.88 13.03 -9.71
CA PRO A 700 -10.98 11.96 -8.71
C PRO A 700 -10.54 12.48 -7.34
N GLY A 701 -11.41 12.41 -6.33
CA GLY A 701 -11.20 13.01 -5.03
C GLY A 701 -12.47 13.59 -4.41
N GLN A 702 -12.31 14.23 -3.26
CA GLN A 702 -13.39 14.80 -2.47
C GLN A 702 -13.88 16.13 -3.04
N LEU A 703 -15.10 16.49 -2.66
CA LEU A 703 -15.80 17.65 -3.15
C LEU A 703 -16.21 18.59 -2.00
N PHE A 704 -15.66 19.81 -2.00
CA PHE A 704 -16.13 20.89 -1.13
C PHE A 704 -17.02 21.87 -1.91
N ILE A 705 -18.19 22.22 -1.37
CA ILE A 705 -19.18 23.06 -2.04
C ILE A 705 -19.54 24.27 -1.17
N HIS A 706 -19.14 25.47 -1.58
CA HIS A 706 -19.69 26.70 -1.04
C HIS A 706 -21.00 27.04 -1.75
N MET A 707 -22.14 26.84 -1.09
CA MET A 707 -23.45 27.26 -1.62
C MET A 707 -23.68 28.75 -1.31
N VAL A 708 -23.81 29.53 -2.37
CA VAL A 708 -23.99 30.98 -2.31
C VAL A 708 -25.21 31.42 -3.08
N HIS A 709 -25.81 32.54 -2.66
CA HIS A 709 -26.93 33.12 -3.37
C HIS A 709 -26.51 33.53 -4.80
N THR A 710 -27.43 33.53 -5.76
CA THR A 710 -27.15 33.89 -7.17
C THR A 710 -26.64 35.32 -7.39
N ASN A 711 -26.72 36.18 -6.38
CA ASN A 711 -26.20 37.56 -6.40
C ASN A 711 -24.77 37.67 -5.84
N ALA A 712 -24.15 36.56 -5.41
CA ALA A 712 -22.79 36.56 -4.92
C ALA A 712 -21.81 36.99 -6.01
N ASP A 713 -20.80 37.76 -5.62
CA ASP A 713 -19.72 38.14 -6.51
C ASP A 713 -18.67 37.02 -6.56
N PHE A 714 -18.08 36.80 -7.73
CA PHE A 714 -16.90 35.94 -7.92
C PHE A 714 -15.98 36.59 -8.95
N PHE A 715 -14.76 36.94 -8.54
CA PHE A 715 -13.86 37.73 -9.35
C PHE A 715 -12.40 37.53 -8.97
N GLU A 716 -11.53 37.87 -9.91
CA GLU A 716 -10.08 37.94 -9.73
C GLU A 716 -9.69 39.43 -9.57
N PRO A 717 -9.17 39.88 -8.42
CA PRO A 717 -8.87 41.30 -8.20
C PRO A 717 -7.81 41.84 -9.15
N THR A 718 -6.82 41.00 -9.48
CA THR A 718 -5.74 41.31 -10.43
C THR A 718 -5.77 40.24 -11.51
N ALA A 719 -6.19 40.60 -12.72
CA ALA A 719 -6.33 39.65 -13.82
C ALA A 719 -5.04 38.84 -14.06
N GLY A 720 -5.15 37.51 -14.06
CA GLY A 720 -4.06 36.57 -14.25
C GLY A 720 -3.16 36.32 -13.03
N SER A 721 -3.51 36.78 -11.82
CA SER A 721 -2.76 36.44 -10.60
C SER A 721 -3.06 35.03 -10.09
N GLY A 722 -4.21 34.47 -10.47
CA GLY A 722 -4.73 33.22 -9.94
C GLY A 722 -5.31 33.37 -8.53
N ASP A 723 -5.50 34.58 -8.02
CA ASP A 723 -6.09 34.82 -6.70
C ASP A 723 -7.55 35.20 -6.83
N TRP A 724 -8.45 34.26 -6.55
CA TRP A 724 -9.87 34.46 -6.70
C TRP A 724 -10.52 34.88 -5.39
N ARG A 725 -11.61 35.65 -5.50
CA ARG A 725 -12.44 36.04 -4.36
C ARG A 725 -13.89 35.78 -4.68
N ALA A 726 -14.61 35.24 -3.71
CA ALA A 726 -16.06 35.25 -3.73
C ALA A 726 -16.61 35.97 -2.49
N ARG A 727 -17.67 36.74 -2.69
CA ARG A 727 -18.37 37.42 -1.61
C ARG A 727 -19.83 37.01 -1.62
N TRP A 728 -20.24 36.43 -0.50
CA TRP A 728 -21.63 36.12 -0.25
C TRP A 728 -22.40 37.38 0.19
N TYR A 729 -23.68 37.44 -0.18
CA TYR A 729 -24.62 38.45 0.26
C TYR A 729 -25.90 37.77 0.76
N ALA A 730 -26.51 38.35 1.79
CA ALA A 730 -27.80 37.89 2.27
C ALA A 730 -28.89 38.00 1.18
N PRO A 731 -29.80 37.01 1.08
CA PRO A 731 -30.89 37.01 0.11
C PRO A 731 -31.91 38.13 0.35
#